data_AF-A0A7G8QNV7-F1
#
_entry.id   AF-A0A7G8QNV7-F1
#
_cell.length_a   1.000
_cell.length_b   1.000
_cell.length_c   1.000
_cell.angle_alpha   90.00
_cell.angle_beta   90.00
_cell.angle_gamma   90.00
#
_symmetry.space_group_name_H-M   'P 1'
#
loop_
_entity.id
_entity.type
_entity.pdbx_description
1 polymer ?
#
loop_
_entity_poly.entity_id
_entity_poly.type
_entity_poly.pdbx_seq_one_letter_code
_entity_poly.pdbx_strand_id
1 'polypeptide(L)'
;MESAQSLVQPPTLPANFADYYQSHAGETILVCGCGNSLNQLHDAEHYLTIGVNDIGRKFHPDYLVVLNSRHQFTPERFAHIEQSQAKAIFSHLALDIAHPVTVRFMLGQYGGVEINDRHSLPYTRNSTYVAACLAMFMGAKRIGFIGMDFTDHHFFAQTGRHSLSHELPRIRQEYARLVDAAARHGVEVVNLSQHSAVETLPYQSLSAFGRQAKSTKSLNIVSYATTPVVGVPKLLSECIEHYTPHRCRTVWATNHYGNGVRFEREVEWEKQPDIACALLEAADLLIVHNGFTAPQHKALLANKPVITLAHNYISNVDRQFVARGMPGLVVAQYQASLEEFAQWRAVPNPMPLCNPLFDDAEKEATVTIAYTPSVKHDEYPANHRLYWHGKGYQRTMAILTRLAQRYPLRLLTLEAGQVDFTQSMEMKRRAHIVIDECVTGSYHRNSLEGLAAGAVVVNGLGLKPDIAAVLQQCAPDASSPFVCASLDTLENILSELITLGPQLLRERGLQNRAWLQQHWDFAEQWPQFWLPAIQTLLGNTPPSLHPRAPLLRNTSTVPHLAMPAELDDGVSIIVPFAGKTRIAALQCMLAGLKQQPDVRRVLVVELDNQPHAQAVATKLADDYLFACTSSPFSKARALNIALPFVHTRYLLWLDADLLLPQDFIRLAWQECEARQLDCLIPWSTINFLGEEESLQVQAEQRRPETCSPVFQQRSGAQGGAVLARTDFVLRHGGMDETFVGWGGEDNAWFHKASVLGTAAFTRDTGRPLWHLYHPLSAGYCRQQEHIAANPHYAQNVQRLQQLRTVHHGTAFSQHFPPPAKYSAPWDGSVTMVCPVEHSVLAQQLHAMYGEALRVVTQPEQLAISPALSSPDTAPDILVKQVIKAICTHHAQRAASPTTGTFPETSVTGATR
;
A
#
# COMPACT_ATOMS: atom_id res chain seq x y z
N MET A 1 -16.97 41.43 9.51
CA MET A 1 -16.93 40.06 10.06
C MET A 1 -15.65 39.43 9.57
N GLU A 2 -14.72 39.32 10.50
CA GLU A 2 -13.36 38.86 10.29
C GLU A 2 -13.30 37.40 9.86
N SER A 3 -12.21 37.14 9.16
CA SER A 3 -11.62 35.87 8.73
C SER A 3 -11.61 34.76 9.79
N ALA A 4 -12.11 33.59 9.42
CA ALA A 4 -11.61 32.32 9.94
C ALA A 4 -10.71 31.69 8.87
N GLN A 5 -9.46 32.13 8.84
CA GLN A 5 -8.39 31.48 8.10
C GLN A 5 -8.11 30.10 8.70
N SER A 6 -7.82 29.15 7.81
CA SER A 6 -7.25 27.84 8.08
C SER A 6 -6.13 27.88 9.13
N LEU A 7 -6.42 27.45 10.35
CA LEU A 7 -5.41 27.21 11.38
C LEU A 7 -4.87 25.79 11.22
N VAL A 8 -3.73 25.72 10.53
CA VAL A 8 -2.48 25.02 10.89
C VAL A 8 -1.68 25.05 9.59
N GLN A 9 -1.01 26.18 9.34
CA GLN A 9 0.18 26.15 8.50
C GLN A 9 1.22 25.28 9.24
N PRO A 10 1.99 24.42 8.55
CA PRO A 10 3.12 23.78 9.18
C PRO A 10 4.02 24.88 9.79
N PRO A 11 4.50 24.73 11.03
CA PRO A 11 5.30 25.78 11.66
C PRO A 11 6.52 26.05 10.78
N THR A 12 6.63 27.29 10.29
CA THR A 12 7.86 27.77 9.65
C THR A 12 8.99 27.61 10.66
N LEU A 13 9.97 26.77 10.31
CA LEU A 13 11.12 26.51 11.17
C LEU A 13 11.87 27.81 11.44
N PRO A 14 12.30 28.07 12.69
CA PRO A 14 12.99 29.31 13.01
C PRO A 14 14.33 29.42 12.27
N ALA A 15 14.65 30.60 11.75
CA ALA A 15 15.95 30.87 11.13
C ALA A 15 17.01 31.27 12.17
N ASN A 16 16.59 31.78 13.34
CA ASN A 16 17.51 32.25 14.39
C ASN A 16 17.76 31.15 15.43
N PHE A 17 19.01 31.07 15.89
CA PHE A 17 19.43 30.09 16.89
C PHE A 17 18.65 30.20 18.21
N ALA A 18 18.38 31.43 18.69
CA ALA A 18 17.70 31.68 19.95
C ALA A 18 16.28 31.10 20.03
N ASP A 19 15.62 30.96 18.88
CA ASP A 19 14.22 30.50 18.79
C ASP A 19 14.09 28.98 18.98
N TYR A 20 15.21 28.25 18.94
CA TYR A 20 15.24 26.82 19.25
C TYR A 20 15.32 26.54 20.75
N TYR A 21 15.53 27.56 21.58
CA TYR A 21 15.59 27.39 23.04
C TYR A 21 14.29 26.78 23.55
N GLN A 22 14.38 25.62 24.22
CA GLN A 22 13.23 24.87 24.76
C GLN A 22 12.19 24.42 23.72
N SER A 23 12.53 24.38 22.43
CA SER A 23 11.63 23.95 21.35
C SER A 23 11.17 22.49 21.44
N HIS A 24 11.91 21.65 22.17
CA HIS A 24 11.64 20.22 22.41
C HIS A 24 11.61 19.91 23.91
N ALA A 25 11.07 20.84 24.70
CA ALA A 25 11.01 20.71 26.15
C ALA A 25 10.34 19.40 26.59
N GLY A 26 11.07 18.58 27.35
CA GLY A 26 10.57 17.32 27.90
C GLY A 26 10.76 16.08 27.03
N GLU A 27 11.28 16.24 25.80
CA GLU A 27 11.47 15.12 24.87
C GLU A 27 12.71 14.26 25.17
N THR A 28 12.71 13.06 24.58
CA THR A 28 13.88 12.18 24.48
C THR A 28 14.57 12.39 23.13
N ILE A 29 15.84 12.79 23.14
CA ILE A 29 16.62 13.11 21.94
C ILE A 29 17.77 12.12 21.75
N LEU A 30 17.95 11.64 20.52
CA LEU A 30 19.05 10.75 20.14
C LEU A 30 20.16 11.57 19.46
N VAL A 31 21.34 11.63 20.08
CA VAL A 31 22.53 12.25 19.50
C VAL A 31 23.32 11.18 18.75
N CYS A 32 23.45 11.37 17.44
CA CYS A 32 23.97 10.35 16.53
C CYS A 32 25.33 10.78 15.97
N GLY A 33 26.37 10.04 16.34
CA GLY A 33 27.74 10.15 15.82
C GLY A 33 27.98 9.29 14.58
N CYS A 34 29.24 9.18 14.17
CA CYS A 34 29.66 8.42 12.98
C CYS A 34 30.43 7.12 13.31
N GLY A 35 30.42 6.67 14.57
CA GLY A 35 30.99 5.38 14.99
C GLY A 35 30.16 4.17 14.52
N ASN A 36 30.80 2.99 14.51
CA ASN A 36 30.22 1.72 14.04
C ASN A 36 28.90 1.30 14.73
N SER A 37 28.70 1.61 16.01
CA SER A 37 27.46 1.29 16.72
C SER A 37 26.22 1.93 16.09
N LEU A 38 26.37 2.97 15.28
CA LEU A 38 25.26 3.53 14.50
C LEU A 38 24.59 2.49 13.58
N ASN A 39 25.30 1.43 13.18
CA ASN A 39 24.71 0.36 12.38
C ASN A 39 23.60 -0.42 13.11
N GLN A 40 23.53 -0.33 14.44
CA GLN A 40 22.47 -0.92 15.27
C GLN A 40 21.18 -0.07 15.27
N LEU A 41 21.23 1.18 14.77
CA LEU A 41 20.07 2.03 14.62
C LEU A 41 19.44 1.79 13.24
N HIS A 42 18.31 1.09 13.24
CA HIS A 42 17.54 0.79 12.03
C HIS A 42 16.41 1.80 11.80
N ASP A 43 15.72 2.22 12.86
CA ASP A 43 14.53 3.09 12.78
C ASP A 43 14.80 4.46 13.40
N ALA A 44 15.75 5.20 12.83
CA ALA A 44 16.11 6.53 13.33
C ALA A 44 14.95 7.54 13.26
N GLU A 45 14.03 7.35 12.31
CA GLU A 45 12.83 8.16 12.11
C GLU A 45 11.89 8.16 13.31
N HIS A 46 11.96 7.16 14.21
CA HIS A 46 11.10 7.06 15.40
C HIS A 46 11.60 7.90 16.58
N TYR A 47 12.80 8.46 16.50
CA TYR A 47 13.37 9.33 17.52
C TYR A 47 13.43 10.76 17.02
N LEU A 48 13.46 11.71 17.94
CA LEU A 48 13.94 13.05 17.63
C LEU A 48 15.47 12.98 17.58
N THR A 49 16.06 13.25 16.41
CA THR A 49 17.49 12.97 16.16
C THR A 49 18.31 14.24 15.93
N ILE A 50 19.48 14.33 16.57
CA ILE A 50 20.52 15.30 16.25
C ILE A 50 21.74 14.54 15.76
N GLY A 51 21.98 14.63 14.46
CA GLY A 51 23.14 14.03 13.82
C GLY A 51 24.32 15.00 13.73
N VAL A 52 25.51 14.46 13.43
CA VAL A 52 26.71 15.27 13.23
C VAL A 52 27.43 14.93 11.94
N ASN A 53 28.13 15.91 11.36
CA ASN A 53 29.01 15.73 10.21
C ASN A 53 28.31 15.01 9.03
N ASP A 54 28.91 13.95 8.48
CA ASP A 54 28.45 13.19 7.32
C ASP A 54 27.55 11.99 7.69
N ILE A 55 26.78 12.09 8.78
CA ILE A 55 25.80 11.07 9.17
C ILE A 55 24.72 10.80 8.10
N GLY A 56 24.50 11.75 7.18
CA GLY A 56 23.63 11.60 6.01
C GLY A 56 23.94 10.39 5.12
N ARG A 57 25.09 9.73 5.31
CA ARG A 57 25.42 8.44 4.69
C ARG A 57 24.58 7.27 5.22
N LYS A 58 24.01 7.39 6.42
CA LYS A 58 23.14 6.37 7.05
C LYS A 58 21.67 6.75 6.95
N PHE A 59 21.33 7.96 7.41
CA PHE A 59 19.98 8.51 7.39
C PHE A 59 20.03 10.04 7.52
N HIS A 60 18.94 10.73 7.21
CA HIS A 60 18.82 12.18 7.43
C HIS A 60 18.25 12.45 8.84
N PRO A 61 18.99 13.11 9.75
CA PRO A 61 18.50 13.42 11.08
C PRO A 61 17.51 14.58 11.07
N ASP A 62 16.71 14.74 12.13
CA ASP A 62 15.83 15.92 12.27
C ASP A 62 16.67 17.21 12.31
N TYR A 63 17.81 17.19 13.00
CA TYR A 63 18.76 18.31 13.06
C TYR A 63 20.18 17.83 12.77
N LEU A 64 20.98 18.67 12.10
CA LEU A 64 22.38 18.35 11.78
C LEU A 64 23.32 19.40 12.38
N VAL A 65 24.37 18.97 13.08
CA VAL A 65 25.44 19.86 13.58
C VAL A 65 26.72 19.66 12.78
N VAL A 66 27.25 20.77 12.24
CA VAL A 66 28.50 20.77 11.45
C VAL A 66 29.44 21.85 11.99
N LEU A 67 30.58 21.43 12.53
CA LEU A 67 31.57 22.33 13.12
C LEU A 67 32.82 22.53 12.26
N ASN A 68 33.02 21.70 11.24
CA ASN A 68 34.22 21.75 10.42
C ASN A 68 33.95 22.51 9.12
N SER A 69 34.99 23.18 8.61
CA SER A 69 34.95 23.85 7.31
C SER A 69 34.96 22.84 6.15
N ARG A 70 34.51 23.25 4.97
CA ARG A 70 34.47 22.41 3.75
C ARG A 70 35.79 21.70 3.46
N HIS A 71 36.93 22.38 3.64
CA HIS A 71 38.27 21.84 3.36
C HIS A 71 38.72 20.73 4.33
N GLN A 72 38.07 20.60 5.48
CA GLN A 72 38.36 19.52 6.45
C GLN A 72 37.60 18.23 6.13
N PHE A 73 36.72 18.26 5.13
CA PHE A 73 36.07 17.09 4.57
C PHE A 73 36.65 16.76 3.21
N THR A 74 36.76 15.47 2.91
CA THR A 74 36.89 15.02 1.52
C THR A 74 35.64 15.44 0.74
N PRO A 75 35.72 15.70 -0.58
CA PRO A 75 34.56 16.08 -1.40
C PRO A 75 33.35 15.14 -1.24
N GLU A 76 33.59 13.82 -1.20
CA GLU A 76 32.56 12.80 -0.98
C GLU A 76 31.82 12.99 0.36
N ARG A 77 32.57 13.09 1.46
CA ARG A 77 31.98 13.32 2.80
C ARG A 77 31.21 14.63 2.89
N PHE A 78 31.70 15.70 2.27
CA PHE A 78 31.00 16.98 2.29
C PHE A 78 29.69 16.95 1.48
N ALA A 79 29.61 16.15 0.41
CA ALA A 79 28.39 16.01 -0.39
C ALA A 79 27.19 15.53 0.45
N HIS A 80 27.42 14.65 1.44
CA HIS A 80 26.36 14.19 2.35
C HIS A 80 25.87 15.27 3.33
N ILE A 81 26.68 16.30 3.59
CA ILE A 81 26.27 17.48 4.36
C ILE A 81 25.47 18.42 3.47
N GLU A 82 25.95 18.67 2.25
CA GLU A 82 25.32 19.55 1.25
C GLU A 82 23.94 19.03 0.81
N GLN A 83 23.77 17.70 0.73
CA GLN A 83 22.51 17.03 0.35
C GLN A 83 21.65 16.64 1.56
N SER A 84 21.99 17.08 2.77
CA SER A 84 21.23 16.73 3.97
C SER A 84 19.78 17.23 3.88
N GLN A 85 18.82 16.37 4.26
CA GLN A 85 17.40 16.71 4.38
C GLN A 85 17.00 17.05 5.82
N ALA A 86 17.96 17.44 6.67
CA ALA A 86 17.66 17.83 8.05
C ALA A 86 16.73 19.05 8.08
N LYS A 87 15.86 19.14 9.08
CA LYS A 87 14.96 20.30 9.25
C LYS A 87 15.76 21.60 9.38
N ALA A 88 16.89 21.55 10.08
CA ALA A 88 17.84 22.64 10.18
C ALA A 88 19.28 22.14 10.33
N ILE A 89 20.22 22.88 9.71
CA ILE A 89 21.66 22.64 9.83
C ILE A 89 22.26 23.72 10.73
N PHE A 90 22.81 23.32 11.87
CA PHE A 90 23.45 24.19 12.85
C PHE A 90 24.96 24.25 12.62
N SER A 91 25.49 25.46 12.46
CA SER A 91 26.94 25.68 12.35
C SER A 91 27.37 27.01 12.94
N HIS A 92 28.63 27.12 13.33
CA HIS A 92 29.25 28.41 13.65
C HIS A 92 29.89 29.08 12.43
N LEU A 93 30.07 28.31 11.35
CA LEU A 93 30.66 28.72 10.09
C LEU A 93 29.57 29.08 9.07
N ALA A 94 29.93 29.91 8.10
CA ALA A 94 29.20 29.97 6.83
C ALA A 94 29.62 28.75 6.01
N LEU A 95 28.70 27.80 5.81
CA LEU A 95 28.99 26.56 5.08
C LEU A 95 28.82 26.71 3.56
N ASP A 96 28.18 27.78 3.10
CA ASP A 96 27.88 28.07 1.69
C ASP A 96 27.20 26.90 0.97
N ILE A 97 26.21 26.29 1.63
CA ILE A 97 25.39 25.19 1.10
C ILE A 97 23.99 25.67 0.76
N ALA A 98 23.39 25.09 -0.29
CA ALA A 98 22.02 25.38 -0.70
C ALA A 98 21.02 24.58 0.16
N HIS A 99 20.86 24.96 1.44
CA HIS A 99 19.89 24.36 2.36
C HIS A 99 18.84 25.38 2.82
N PRO A 100 17.53 25.05 2.85
CA PRO A 100 16.46 26.00 3.15
C PRO A 100 16.57 26.64 4.55
N VAL A 101 17.16 25.94 5.52
CA VAL A 101 17.32 26.43 6.90
C VAL A 101 18.73 26.12 7.40
N THR A 102 19.60 27.13 7.40
CA THR A 102 20.95 27.05 7.99
C THR A 102 21.03 28.02 9.15
N VAL A 103 21.23 27.50 10.36
CA VAL A 103 21.14 28.25 11.61
C VAL A 103 22.54 28.51 12.15
N ARG A 104 22.92 29.79 12.24
CA ARG A 104 24.23 30.20 12.73
C ARG A 104 24.23 30.41 14.23
N PHE A 105 25.20 29.84 14.95
CA PHE A 105 25.41 30.07 16.38
C PHE A 105 26.87 30.42 16.68
N MET A 106 27.15 30.98 17.86
CA MET A 106 28.52 31.28 18.29
C MET A 106 29.10 30.13 19.13
N LEU A 107 30.40 29.89 19.01
CA LEU A 107 31.09 28.99 19.94
C LEU A 107 31.31 29.72 21.27
N GLY A 108 30.80 29.13 22.35
CA GLY A 108 30.92 29.64 23.72
C GLY A 108 32.22 29.19 24.39
N GLN A 109 32.16 28.79 25.66
CA GLN A 109 33.34 28.36 26.40
C GLN A 109 33.85 26.99 25.93
N TYR A 110 35.13 26.90 25.58
CA TYR A 110 35.78 25.63 25.24
C TYR A 110 35.86 24.71 26.47
N GLY A 111 35.37 23.49 26.32
CA GLY A 111 35.19 22.55 27.43
C GLY A 111 34.18 23.02 28.48
N GLY A 112 33.35 24.01 28.20
CA GLY A 112 32.26 24.44 29.09
C GLY A 112 31.07 23.48 29.07
N VAL A 113 30.17 23.63 30.02
CA VAL A 113 28.95 22.79 30.16
C VAL A 113 27.68 23.62 30.37
N GLU A 114 27.83 24.91 30.64
CA GLU A 114 26.73 25.81 31.01
C GLU A 114 26.08 26.40 29.76
N ILE A 115 24.75 26.31 29.68
CA ILE A 115 23.94 26.80 28.55
C ILE A 115 23.20 28.06 29.00
N ASN A 116 23.94 29.15 29.15
CA ASN A 116 23.46 30.39 29.77
C ASN A 116 23.18 31.50 28.74
N ASP A 117 23.49 31.26 27.48
CA ASP A 117 23.38 32.23 26.39
C ASP A 117 22.48 31.67 25.29
N ARG A 118 21.57 32.50 24.78
CA ARG A 118 20.67 32.14 23.67
C ARG A 118 21.32 32.25 22.30
N HIS A 119 22.59 32.64 22.24
CA HIS A 119 23.33 32.84 20.99
C HIS A 119 24.58 31.97 20.86
N SER A 120 24.98 31.23 21.91
CA SER A 120 26.18 30.39 21.89
C SER A 120 25.99 29.03 22.54
N LEU A 121 26.81 28.06 22.13
CA LEU A 121 26.92 26.75 22.77
C LEU A 121 28.35 26.49 23.24
N PRO A 122 28.54 25.89 24.43
CA PRO A 122 29.82 25.33 24.80
C PRO A 122 30.30 24.32 23.77
N TYR A 123 31.62 24.22 23.60
CA TYR A 123 32.17 23.38 22.56
C TYR A 123 33.43 22.64 22.98
N THR A 124 33.69 21.53 22.29
CA THR A 124 34.96 20.79 22.34
C THR A 124 35.41 20.48 20.92
N ARG A 125 36.46 19.65 20.76
CA ARG A 125 36.85 19.14 19.44
C ARG A 125 35.92 18.06 18.89
N ASN A 126 34.90 17.67 19.65
CA ASN A 126 34.01 16.58 19.29
C ASN A 126 32.59 17.09 18.98
N SER A 127 32.12 16.82 17.75
CA SER A 127 30.81 17.26 17.29
C SER A 127 29.64 16.68 18.10
N THR A 128 29.74 15.43 18.58
CA THR A 128 28.65 14.83 19.38
C THR A 128 28.49 15.50 20.74
N TYR A 129 29.54 16.11 21.29
CA TYR A 129 29.46 16.93 22.50
C TYR A 129 28.59 18.17 22.26
N VAL A 130 28.86 18.90 21.17
CA VAL A 130 28.10 20.11 20.82
C VAL A 130 26.65 19.80 20.47
N ALA A 131 26.40 18.67 19.80
CA ALA A 131 25.05 18.18 19.54
C ALA A 131 24.26 17.88 20.83
N ALA A 132 24.92 17.39 21.88
CA ALA A 132 24.30 17.19 23.18
C ALA A 132 24.02 18.50 23.92
N CYS A 133 24.94 19.48 23.85
CA CYS A 133 24.66 20.82 24.33
C CYS A 133 23.46 21.45 23.59
N LEU A 134 23.34 21.21 22.28
CA LEU A 134 22.16 21.64 21.51
C LEU A 134 20.88 20.93 21.98
N ALA A 135 20.92 19.62 22.24
CA ALA A 135 19.77 18.89 22.77
C ALA A 135 19.30 19.43 24.13
N MET A 136 20.24 19.73 25.02
CA MET A 136 19.95 20.37 26.31
C MET A 136 19.38 21.79 26.13
N PHE A 137 19.94 22.58 25.21
CA PHE A 137 19.43 23.91 24.85
C PHE A 137 17.98 23.86 24.33
N MET A 138 17.66 22.85 23.54
CA MET A 138 16.31 22.58 23.04
C MET A 138 15.35 22.02 24.10
N GLY A 139 15.84 21.70 25.31
CA GLY A 139 14.99 21.27 26.43
C GLY A 139 14.81 19.76 26.58
N ALA A 140 15.70 18.94 26.01
CA ALA A 140 15.66 17.49 26.19
C ALA A 140 15.64 17.10 27.68
N LYS A 141 14.78 16.14 28.04
CA LYS A 141 14.77 15.53 29.38
C LYS A 141 15.60 14.25 29.44
N ARG A 142 15.86 13.66 28.27
CA ARG A 142 16.72 12.49 28.13
C ARG A 142 17.49 12.53 26.83
N ILE A 143 18.78 12.17 26.89
CA ILE A 143 19.69 12.14 25.74
C ILE A 143 20.35 10.77 25.65
N GLY A 144 20.24 10.13 24.50
CA GLY A 144 20.93 8.88 24.19
C GLY A 144 22.02 9.09 23.14
N PHE A 145 23.23 8.59 23.38
CA PHE A 145 24.34 8.66 22.42
C PHE A 145 24.51 7.35 21.65
N ILE A 146 24.46 7.42 20.32
CA ILE A 146 24.78 6.28 19.44
C ILE A 146 25.77 6.70 18.37
N GLY A 147 26.66 5.80 17.93
CA GLY A 147 27.77 6.16 17.05
C GLY A 147 28.85 7.00 17.75
N MET A 148 28.89 6.98 19.09
CA MET A 148 29.89 7.69 19.92
C MET A 148 30.95 6.69 20.42
N ASP A 149 31.58 5.98 19.48
CA ASP A 149 32.38 4.81 19.82
C ASP A 149 33.82 5.17 20.17
N PHE A 150 34.42 6.10 19.43
CA PHE A 150 35.87 6.41 19.49
C PHE A 150 36.78 5.19 19.29
N THR A 151 36.29 4.18 18.57
CA THR A 151 37.05 3.02 18.10
C THR A 151 37.66 3.29 16.72
N ASP A 152 38.45 2.34 16.21
CA ASP A 152 39.24 2.53 14.99
C ASP A 152 38.41 2.65 13.70
N HIS A 153 37.10 2.42 13.72
CA HIS A 153 36.30 2.37 12.50
C HIS A 153 35.02 3.20 12.61
N HIS A 154 34.67 3.85 11.50
CA HIS A 154 33.39 4.51 11.34
C HIS A 154 32.36 3.51 10.81
N PHE A 155 31.06 3.81 10.95
CA PHE A 155 30.00 2.89 10.49
C PHE A 155 30.04 2.54 9.01
N PHE A 156 30.64 3.42 8.20
CA PHE A 156 30.66 3.30 6.74
C PHE A 156 31.90 2.61 6.18
N ALA A 157 32.99 2.49 6.94
CA ALA A 157 34.24 1.87 6.47
C ALA A 157 35.25 1.59 7.60
N GLN A 158 36.17 0.67 7.32
CA GLN A 158 37.36 0.44 8.14
C GLN A 158 38.38 1.58 7.95
N THR A 159 38.16 2.71 8.60
CA THR A 159 38.96 3.94 8.41
C THR A 159 40.30 3.96 9.15
N GLY A 160 40.57 2.97 9.99
CA GLY A 160 41.71 2.96 10.91
C GLY A 160 41.62 4.01 12.03
N ARG A 161 42.61 3.97 12.93
CA ARG A 161 42.65 4.68 14.21
C ARG A 161 42.03 6.08 14.18
N HIS A 162 41.10 6.33 15.11
CA HIS A 162 40.37 7.59 15.19
C HIS A 162 41.32 8.79 15.41
N SER A 163 41.08 9.91 14.73
CA SER A 163 41.95 11.09 14.77
C SER A 163 42.14 11.68 16.18
N LEU A 164 41.13 11.48 17.04
CA LEU A 164 41.14 11.91 18.44
C LEU A 164 41.54 10.80 19.44
N SER A 165 42.03 9.64 19.01
CA SER A 165 42.39 8.55 19.93
C SER A 165 43.44 8.96 20.96
N HIS A 166 44.33 9.90 20.64
CA HIS A 166 45.32 10.45 21.59
C HIS A 166 44.72 11.42 22.62
N GLU A 167 43.52 11.95 22.36
CA GLU A 167 42.81 12.90 23.23
C GLU A 167 41.75 12.20 24.09
N LEU A 168 41.63 10.88 24.03
CA LEU A 168 40.59 10.11 24.72
C LEU A 168 40.50 10.37 26.24
N PRO A 169 41.60 10.50 27.00
CA PRO A 169 41.53 10.86 28.43
C PRO A 169 40.83 12.21 28.67
N ARG A 170 41.09 13.18 27.80
CA ARG A 170 40.45 14.50 27.85
C ARG A 170 38.97 14.42 27.46
N ILE A 171 38.65 13.70 26.40
CA ILE A 171 37.26 13.49 25.94
C ILE A 171 36.42 12.87 27.06
N ARG A 172 36.95 11.87 27.76
CA ARG A 172 36.29 11.25 28.92
C ARG A 172 35.98 12.28 30.02
N GLN A 173 36.93 13.16 30.35
CA GLN A 173 36.73 14.22 31.32
C GLN A 173 35.70 15.27 30.87
N GLU A 174 35.68 15.61 29.58
CA GLU A 174 34.69 16.52 29.00
C GLU A 174 33.28 15.92 29.12
N TYR A 175 33.08 14.67 28.72
CA TYR A 175 31.80 13.98 28.83
C TYR A 175 31.33 13.77 30.26
N ALA A 176 32.23 13.43 31.18
CA ALA A 176 31.89 13.33 32.61
C ALA A 176 31.30 14.65 33.13
N ARG A 177 31.95 15.79 32.83
CA ARG A 177 31.44 17.10 33.23
C ARG A 177 30.11 17.45 32.56
N LEU A 178 29.91 17.06 31.30
CA LEU A 178 28.63 17.25 30.60
C LEU A 178 27.50 16.45 31.25
N VAL A 179 27.75 15.20 31.65
CA VAL A 179 26.77 14.36 32.36
C VAL A 179 26.41 14.96 33.70
N ASP A 180 27.40 15.42 34.47
CA ASP A 180 27.16 16.09 35.76
C ASP A 180 26.32 17.36 35.59
N ALA A 181 26.58 18.15 34.54
CA ALA A 181 25.78 19.33 34.22
C ALA A 181 24.36 18.96 33.78
N ALA A 182 24.21 17.98 32.89
CA ALA A 182 22.92 17.48 32.46
C ALA A 182 22.07 17.01 33.64
N ALA A 183 22.66 16.27 34.59
CA ALA A 183 21.99 15.82 35.81
C ALA A 183 21.53 17.00 36.69
N ARG A 184 22.34 18.06 36.84
CA ARG A 184 21.94 19.30 37.54
C ARG A 184 20.74 19.99 36.89
N HIS A 185 20.58 19.84 35.57
CA HIS A 185 19.43 20.35 34.82
C HIS A 185 18.28 19.34 34.70
N GLY A 186 18.36 18.19 35.38
CA GLY A 186 17.31 17.15 35.36
C GLY A 186 17.24 16.38 34.05
N VAL A 187 18.32 16.34 33.28
CA VAL A 187 18.45 15.65 32.00
C VAL A 187 19.20 14.34 32.19
N GLU A 188 18.56 13.22 31.86
CA GLU A 188 19.21 11.90 31.90
C GLU A 188 20.06 11.71 30.64
N VAL A 189 21.29 11.21 30.79
CA VAL A 189 22.22 10.98 29.69
C VAL A 189 22.73 9.53 29.73
N VAL A 190 22.58 8.81 28.62
CA VAL A 190 23.02 7.41 28.52
C VAL A 190 23.81 7.17 27.23
N ASN A 191 24.68 6.16 27.28
CA ASN A 191 25.41 5.66 26.12
C ASN A 191 24.71 4.42 25.55
N LEU A 192 24.38 4.45 24.27
CA LEU A 192 23.76 3.34 23.55
C LEU A 192 24.77 2.55 22.70
N SER A 193 26.02 3.01 22.69
CA SER A 193 27.11 2.39 21.95
C SER A 193 27.76 1.32 22.83
N GLN A 194 27.41 0.05 22.62
CA GLN A 194 27.87 -1.08 23.45
C GLN A 194 29.40 -1.16 23.58
N HIS A 195 30.11 -0.80 22.52
CA HIS A 195 31.57 -0.82 22.45
C HIS A 195 32.12 0.60 22.26
N SER A 196 31.93 1.46 23.26
CA SER A 196 32.44 2.83 23.29
C SER A 196 33.68 2.97 24.18
N ALA A 197 34.67 3.73 23.72
CA ALA A 197 35.84 4.08 24.52
C ALA A 197 35.57 5.21 25.54
N VAL A 198 34.35 5.78 25.55
CA VAL A 198 33.88 6.73 26.57
C VAL A 198 32.98 5.98 27.55
N GLU A 199 33.64 5.34 28.53
CA GLU A 199 33.02 4.51 29.58
C GLU A 199 32.40 5.33 30.72
N THR A 200 32.54 6.67 30.68
CA THR A 200 32.06 7.57 31.74
C THR A 200 30.54 7.76 31.73
N LEU A 201 29.83 7.24 30.72
CA LEU A 201 28.38 7.28 30.62
C LEU A 201 27.79 5.89 30.92
N PRO A 202 26.67 5.80 31.63
CA PRO A 202 25.99 4.52 31.84
C PRO A 202 25.52 3.95 30.49
N TYR A 203 25.85 2.69 30.24
CA TYR A 203 25.37 1.98 29.06
C TYR A 203 23.92 1.54 29.24
N GLN A 204 23.13 1.70 28.19
CA GLN A 204 21.78 1.16 28.07
C GLN A 204 21.58 0.63 26.65
N SER A 205 20.89 -0.50 26.47
CA SER A 205 20.55 -0.96 25.13
C SER A 205 19.58 0.00 24.44
N LEU A 206 19.67 0.12 23.11
CA LEU A 206 18.75 0.93 22.30
C LEU A 206 17.28 0.55 22.57
N SER A 207 16.99 -0.75 22.74
CA SER A 207 15.65 -1.25 23.08
C SER A 207 15.15 -0.81 24.48
N ALA A 208 16.03 -0.78 25.49
CA ALA A 208 15.67 -0.31 26.83
C ALA A 208 15.47 1.22 26.86
N PHE A 209 16.27 1.94 26.09
CA PHE A 209 16.12 3.38 25.90
C PHE A 209 14.80 3.72 25.19
N GLY A 210 14.51 3.05 24.07
CA GLY A 210 13.28 3.23 23.29
C GLY A 210 12.00 3.01 24.10
N ARG A 211 11.96 1.99 24.98
CA ARG A 211 10.82 1.71 25.88
C ARG A 211 10.41 2.89 26.76
N GLN A 212 11.39 3.72 27.12
CA GLN A 212 11.19 4.85 28.04
C GLN A 212 11.23 6.20 27.30
N ALA A 213 11.53 6.20 26.00
CA ALA A 213 11.60 7.40 25.19
C ALA A 213 10.20 8.03 25.09
N LYS A 214 10.11 9.30 25.48
CA LYS A 214 8.96 10.14 25.14
C LYS A 214 9.39 10.95 23.92
N SER A 215 8.95 10.52 22.75
CA SER A 215 9.10 11.28 21.51
C SER A 215 7.71 11.69 21.01
N THR A 216 7.61 12.88 20.45
CA THR A 216 6.43 13.33 19.69
C THR A 216 6.10 12.47 18.47
N LYS A 217 6.93 11.47 18.13
CA LYS A 217 6.72 10.50 17.05
C LYS A 217 6.14 9.15 17.49
N SER A 218 6.03 8.87 18.79
CA SER A 218 5.46 7.62 19.32
C SER A 218 3.93 7.67 19.38
N LEU A 219 3.24 6.71 18.75
CA LEU A 219 1.78 6.56 18.84
C LEU A 219 1.32 6.02 20.20
N ASN A 220 0.19 6.52 20.68
CA ASN A 220 -0.65 5.89 21.70
C ASN A 220 -1.65 4.95 21.02
N ILE A 221 -1.40 3.65 21.11
CA ILE A 221 -2.21 2.61 20.47
C ILE A 221 -3.15 1.97 21.50
N VAL A 222 -4.37 1.65 21.08
CA VAL A 222 -5.29 0.84 21.89
C VAL A 222 -5.66 -0.44 21.17
N SER A 223 -5.38 -1.59 21.80
CA SER A 223 -5.87 -2.91 21.36
C SER A 223 -7.28 -3.11 21.91
N TYR A 224 -8.28 -3.03 21.04
CA TYR A 224 -9.70 -2.94 21.40
C TYR A 224 -10.49 -4.19 21.02
N ALA A 225 -11.20 -4.81 21.96
CA ALA A 225 -12.00 -6.01 21.67
C ALA A 225 -13.30 -6.13 22.49
N THR A 226 -14.41 -6.51 21.86
CA THR A 226 -15.69 -6.80 22.55
C THR A 226 -15.76 -8.20 23.15
N THR A 227 -14.77 -9.05 22.85
CA THR A 227 -14.64 -10.40 23.40
C THR A 227 -13.17 -10.66 23.76
N PRO A 228 -12.84 -11.72 24.53
CA PRO A 228 -11.46 -11.98 24.90
C PRO A 228 -10.53 -12.30 23.73
N VAL A 229 -11.07 -12.79 22.59
CA VAL A 229 -10.30 -13.17 21.38
C VAL A 229 -9.06 -14.00 21.72
N VAL A 230 -9.28 -15.03 22.53
CA VAL A 230 -8.26 -15.94 23.08
C VAL A 230 -7.07 -15.25 23.77
N GLY A 231 -7.22 -14.00 24.21
CA GLY A 231 -6.20 -13.20 24.89
C GLY A 231 -5.30 -12.38 23.96
N VAL A 232 -5.51 -12.42 22.63
CA VAL A 232 -4.66 -11.69 21.68
C VAL A 232 -4.57 -10.18 21.97
N PRO A 233 -5.65 -9.46 22.34
CA PRO A 233 -5.55 -8.02 22.57
C PRO A 233 -4.46 -7.66 23.60
N LYS A 234 -4.39 -8.43 24.70
CA LYS A 234 -3.39 -8.24 25.75
C LYS A 234 -1.98 -8.58 25.28
N LEU A 235 -1.79 -9.73 24.65
CA LEU A 235 -0.46 -10.12 24.16
C LEU A 235 0.07 -9.20 23.06
N LEU A 236 -0.82 -8.70 22.19
CA LEU A 236 -0.46 -7.72 21.18
C LEU A 236 0.02 -6.43 21.84
N SER A 237 -0.70 -5.94 22.86
CA SER A 237 -0.28 -4.74 23.60
C SER A 237 1.11 -4.91 24.24
N GLU A 238 1.39 -6.06 24.84
CA GLU A 238 2.71 -6.38 25.42
C GLU A 238 3.80 -6.41 24.35
N CYS A 239 3.52 -7.02 23.20
CA CYS A 239 4.49 -7.06 22.11
C CYS A 239 4.79 -5.65 21.58
N ILE A 240 3.77 -4.82 21.39
CA ILE A 240 3.95 -3.43 20.93
C ILE A 240 4.74 -2.63 21.97
N GLU A 241 4.37 -2.67 23.25
CA GLU A 241 5.10 -1.93 24.30
C GLU A 241 6.55 -2.39 24.49
N HIS A 242 6.84 -3.67 24.27
CA HIS A 242 8.16 -4.22 24.51
C HIS A 242 9.11 -4.07 23.31
N TYR A 243 8.61 -4.33 22.10
CA TYR A 243 9.43 -4.49 20.90
C TYR A 243 9.35 -3.30 19.95
N THR A 244 8.54 -2.28 20.26
CA THR A 244 8.38 -1.08 19.43
C THR A 244 8.52 0.19 20.29
N PRO A 245 8.72 1.39 19.69
CA PRO A 245 8.74 2.65 20.42
C PRO A 245 7.33 3.19 20.74
N HIS A 246 6.27 2.46 20.37
CA HIS A 246 4.89 2.87 20.58
C HIS A 246 4.36 2.42 21.95
N ARG A 247 3.37 3.15 22.46
CA ARG A 247 2.65 2.76 23.67
C ARG A 247 1.42 1.97 23.25
N CYS A 248 1.10 0.88 23.92
CA CYS A 248 -0.12 0.14 23.63
C CYS A 248 -0.81 -0.32 24.91
N ARG A 249 -2.12 -0.07 25.01
CA ARG A 249 -2.94 -0.51 26.15
C ARG A 249 -4.11 -1.36 25.64
N THR A 250 -4.53 -2.35 26.42
CA THR A 250 -5.70 -3.18 26.08
C THR A 250 -6.96 -2.62 26.71
N VAL A 251 -7.99 -2.44 25.89
CA VAL A 251 -9.33 -2.03 26.32
C VAL A 251 -10.34 -3.04 25.77
N TRP A 252 -10.98 -3.80 26.64
CA TRP A 252 -11.94 -4.84 26.23
C TRP A 252 -13.17 -4.95 27.14
N ALA A 253 -14.23 -5.63 26.67
CA ALA A 253 -15.43 -5.85 27.48
C ALA A 253 -15.07 -6.69 28.70
N THR A 254 -14.38 -7.79 28.44
CA THR A 254 -13.93 -8.70 29.46
C THR A 254 -12.73 -9.54 29.01
N ASN A 255 -11.97 -10.03 29.98
CA ASN A 255 -10.80 -10.90 29.81
C ASN A 255 -11.11 -12.40 29.95
N HIS A 256 -12.38 -12.81 29.99
CA HIS A 256 -12.74 -14.21 30.23
C HIS A 256 -13.94 -14.69 29.41
N TYR A 257 -14.01 -16.00 29.22
CA TYR A 257 -15.16 -16.68 28.65
C TYR A 257 -16.02 -17.30 29.76
N GLY A 258 -17.32 -17.47 29.50
CA GLY A 258 -18.26 -18.12 30.45
C GLY A 258 -17.95 -19.59 30.75
N ASN A 259 -17.04 -20.22 29.99
CA ASN A 259 -16.59 -21.60 30.20
C ASN A 259 -15.41 -21.73 31.18
N GLY A 260 -15.01 -20.64 31.85
CA GLY A 260 -13.95 -20.62 32.86
C GLY A 260 -12.56 -20.22 32.36
N VAL A 261 -12.35 -20.12 31.04
CA VAL A 261 -11.06 -19.66 30.48
C VAL A 261 -10.88 -18.16 30.75
N ARG A 262 -9.76 -17.78 31.36
CA ARG A 262 -9.38 -16.41 31.73
C ARG A 262 -8.00 -16.04 31.18
N PHE A 263 -7.83 -14.78 30.82
CA PHE A 263 -6.56 -14.18 30.38
C PHE A 263 -6.12 -13.08 31.35
N GLU A 264 -4.87 -12.63 31.26
CA GLU A 264 -4.37 -11.53 32.07
C GLU A 264 -5.22 -10.27 31.89
N ARG A 265 -5.58 -9.62 33.00
CA ARG A 265 -6.45 -8.44 33.00
C ARG A 265 -5.65 -7.18 32.68
N GLU A 266 -6.30 -6.25 31.98
CA GLU A 266 -5.85 -4.87 31.91
C GLU A 266 -7.02 -3.89 32.13
N VAL A 267 -7.54 -3.24 31.09
CA VAL A 267 -8.69 -2.34 31.21
C VAL A 267 -9.96 -3.02 30.69
N GLU A 268 -10.81 -3.45 31.62
CA GLU A 268 -12.17 -3.92 31.34
C GLU A 268 -13.15 -2.74 31.49
N TRP A 269 -13.76 -2.26 30.42
CA TRP A 269 -14.58 -1.04 30.47
C TRP A 269 -15.86 -1.20 31.30
N GLU A 270 -16.35 -2.41 31.51
CA GLU A 270 -17.48 -2.67 32.43
C GLU A 270 -17.11 -2.39 33.90
N LYS A 271 -15.81 -2.45 34.23
CA LYS A 271 -15.28 -2.23 35.59
C LYS A 271 -14.59 -0.88 35.74
N GLN A 272 -13.96 -0.40 34.66
CA GLN A 272 -13.12 0.80 34.63
C GLN A 272 -13.53 1.71 33.44
N PRO A 273 -14.79 2.20 33.40
CA PRO A 273 -15.30 2.96 32.25
C PRO A 273 -14.54 4.27 32.02
N ASP A 274 -14.22 5.01 33.08
CA ASP A 274 -13.53 6.30 32.97
C ASP A 274 -12.11 6.14 32.41
N ILE A 275 -11.39 5.12 32.86
CA ILE A 275 -10.04 4.79 32.37
C ILE A 275 -10.12 4.34 30.91
N ALA A 276 -11.12 3.52 30.55
CA ALA A 276 -11.33 3.10 29.18
C ALA A 276 -11.61 4.29 28.26
N CYS A 277 -12.51 5.20 28.63
CA CYS A 277 -12.79 6.41 27.86
C CYS A 277 -11.54 7.28 27.69
N ALA A 278 -10.79 7.55 28.77
CA ALA A 278 -9.58 8.35 28.70
C ALA A 278 -8.52 7.75 27.75
N LEU A 279 -8.33 6.42 27.78
CA LEU A 279 -7.41 5.74 26.87
C LEU A 279 -7.88 5.80 25.42
N LEU A 280 -9.17 5.62 25.16
CA LEU A 280 -9.75 5.68 23.81
C LEU A 280 -9.73 7.12 23.24
N GLU A 281 -9.94 8.12 24.09
CA GLU A 281 -9.82 9.54 23.73
C GLU A 281 -8.38 9.91 23.38
N ALA A 282 -7.42 9.45 24.18
CA ALA A 282 -5.99 9.69 23.96
C ALA A 282 -5.38 8.84 22.83
N ALA A 283 -6.09 7.85 22.30
CA ALA A 283 -5.57 6.94 21.28
C ALA A 283 -5.32 7.67 19.94
N ASP A 284 -4.11 7.54 19.43
CA ASP A 284 -3.71 7.95 18.08
C ASP A 284 -4.08 6.90 17.03
N LEU A 285 -4.18 5.62 17.46
CA LEU A 285 -4.55 4.47 16.63
C LEU A 285 -5.30 3.44 17.49
N LEU A 286 -6.34 2.81 16.93
CA LEU A 286 -6.96 1.63 17.51
C LEU A 286 -6.79 0.40 16.63
N ILE A 287 -6.52 -0.73 17.26
CA ILE A 287 -6.56 -2.06 16.63
C ILE A 287 -7.83 -2.76 17.13
N VAL A 288 -8.85 -2.85 16.29
CA VAL A 288 -10.17 -3.37 16.66
C VAL A 288 -10.30 -4.83 16.22
N HIS A 289 -10.30 -5.74 17.20
CA HIS A 289 -10.36 -7.17 16.95
C HIS A 289 -11.77 -7.59 16.48
N ASN A 290 -11.84 -8.23 15.31
CA ASN A 290 -13.06 -8.55 14.56
C ASN A 290 -13.96 -7.34 14.23
N GLY A 291 -13.47 -6.11 14.40
CA GLY A 291 -14.14 -4.88 13.96
C GLY A 291 -15.36 -4.41 14.79
N PHE A 292 -15.80 -5.18 15.79
CA PHE A 292 -16.96 -4.83 16.60
C PHE A 292 -16.66 -3.73 17.62
N THR A 293 -17.59 -2.79 17.78
CA THR A 293 -17.53 -1.70 18.77
C THR A 293 -18.71 -1.75 19.73
N ALA A 294 -18.46 -1.60 21.03
CA ALA A 294 -19.52 -1.43 22.02
C ALA A 294 -20.36 -0.17 21.73
N PRO A 295 -21.70 -0.19 21.90
CA PRO A 295 -22.56 0.97 21.61
C PRO A 295 -22.09 2.27 22.27
N GLN A 296 -21.65 2.20 23.52
CA GLN A 296 -21.18 3.36 24.30
C GLN A 296 -19.87 3.99 23.77
N HIS A 297 -19.10 3.28 22.95
CA HIS A 297 -17.84 3.79 22.38
C HIS A 297 -17.99 4.17 20.89
N LYS A 298 -19.12 3.87 20.23
CA LYS A 298 -19.29 4.09 18.79
C LYS A 298 -19.02 5.54 18.37
N ALA A 299 -19.56 6.51 19.11
CA ALA A 299 -19.36 7.93 18.82
C ALA A 299 -17.88 8.33 18.96
N LEU A 300 -17.21 7.84 20.02
CA LEU A 300 -15.81 8.13 20.29
C LEU A 300 -14.87 7.56 19.23
N LEU A 301 -15.15 6.35 18.74
CA LEU A 301 -14.33 5.66 17.74
C LEU A 301 -14.67 6.06 16.29
N ALA A 302 -15.77 6.78 16.06
CA ALA A 302 -16.27 7.06 14.71
C ALA A 302 -15.22 7.72 13.81
N ASN A 303 -14.45 8.68 14.35
CA ASN A 303 -13.48 9.46 13.59
C ASN A 303 -12.03 9.08 13.89
N LYS A 304 -11.81 7.98 14.61
CA LYS A 304 -10.47 7.54 14.97
C LYS A 304 -9.82 6.71 13.84
N PRO A 305 -8.52 6.86 13.62
CA PRO A 305 -7.63 5.83 13.07
C PRO A 305 -7.93 4.41 13.58
N VAL A 306 -8.42 3.51 12.72
CA VAL A 306 -8.68 2.10 13.09
C VAL A 306 -8.06 1.11 12.11
N ILE A 307 -7.42 0.07 12.65
CA ILE A 307 -7.10 -1.17 11.93
C ILE A 307 -8.05 -2.26 12.41
N THR A 308 -8.75 -2.93 11.49
CA THR A 308 -9.56 -4.10 11.84
C THR A 308 -8.71 -5.36 11.76
N LEU A 309 -8.58 -6.12 12.87
CA LEU A 309 -7.84 -7.38 12.89
C LEU A 309 -8.79 -8.58 13.02
N ALA A 310 -8.90 -9.38 11.96
CA ALA A 310 -9.76 -10.56 11.92
C ALA A 310 -9.11 -11.78 12.57
N HIS A 311 -9.86 -12.42 13.47
CA HIS A 311 -9.53 -13.69 14.14
C HIS A 311 -10.57 -14.79 13.88
N ASN A 312 -11.55 -14.50 13.03
CA ASN A 312 -12.70 -15.37 12.76
C ASN A 312 -13.02 -15.36 11.26
N TYR A 313 -13.97 -16.18 10.82
CA TYR A 313 -14.54 -16.10 9.47
C TYR A 313 -15.05 -14.68 9.17
N ILE A 314 -15.01 -14.25 7.91
CA ILE A 314 -15.44 -12.91 7.53
C ILE A 314 -16.89 -12.64 7.90
N SER A 315 -17.73 -13.68 7.91
CA SER A 315 -19.14 -13.61 8.31
C SER A 315 -19.32 -13.17 9.77
N ASN A 316 -18.29 -13.32 10.59
CA ASN A 316 -18.24 -12.90 11.99
C ASN A 316 -17.19 -11.81 12.24
N VAL A 317 -16.97 -10.95 11.24
CA VAL A 317 -16.14 -9.74 11.32
C VAL A 317 -17.00 -8.55 10.91
N ASP A 318 -17.04 -7.52 11.75
CA ASP A 318 -17.66 -6.24 11.40
C ASP A 318 -16.71 -5.41 10.53
N ARG A 319 -17.13 -5.17 9.29
CA ARG A 319 -16.31 -4.48 8.28
C ARG A 319 -16.59 -2.98 8.21
N GLN A 320 -17.29 -2.38 9.19
CA GLN A 320 -17.64 -0.96 9.17
C GLN A 320 -16.44 0.00 8.99
N PHE A 321 -15.27 -0.34 9.53
CA PHE A 321 -14.06 0.48 9.36
C PHE A 321 -13.44 0.27 7.98
N VAL A 322 -13.37 -0.99 7.55
CA VAL A 322 -12.82 -1.35 6.23
C VAL A 322 -13.68 -0.80 5.09
N ALA A 323 -15.00 -0.81 5.23
CA ALA A 323 -15.93 -0.19 4.28
C ALA A 323 -15.75 1.34 4.17
N ARG A 324 -15.13 1.98 5.16
CA ARG A 324 -14.78 3.41 5.15
C ARG A 324 -13.36 3.67 4.63
N GLY A 325 -12.69 2.65 4.10
CA GLY A 325 -11.34 2.75 3.52
C GLY A 325 -10.20 2.55 4.52
N MET A 326 -10.47 2.10 5.75
CA MET A 326 -9.43 1.79 6.72
C MET A 326 -8.87 0.37 6.53
N PRO A 327 -7.62 0.07 6.94
CA PRO A 327 -7.01 -1.24 6.70
C PRO A 327 -7.69 -2.41 7.44
N GLY A 328 -7.79 -3.54 6.74
CA GLY A 328 -8.14 -4.84 7.31
C GLY A 328 -6.93 -5.78 7.32
N LEU A 329 -6.63 -6.36 8.48
CA LEU A 329 -5.59 -7.37 8.71
C LEU A 329 -6.24 -8.68 9.15
N VAL A 330 -5.66 -9.81 8.78
CA VAL A 330 -6.14 -11.15 9.16
C VAL A 330 -5.03 -11.94 9.82
N VAL A 331 -5.35 -12.68 10.88
CA VAL A 331 -4.36 -13.52 11.53
C VAL A 331 -3.86 -14.63 10.58
N ALA A 332 -2.54 -14.76 10.47
CA ALA A 332 -1.86 -15.74 9.62
C ALA A 332 -1.98 -17.14 10.23
N GLN A 333 -3.12 -17.77 9.96
CA GLN A 333 -3.54 -19.13 10.34
C GLN A 333 -4.50 -19.61 9.22
N TYR A 334 -5.45 -20.50 9.51
CA TYR A 334 -6.47 -20.88 8.52
C TYR A 334 -7.24 -19.67 7.97
N GLN A 335 -7.49 -18.63 8.76
CA GLN A 335 -8.30 -17.47 8.36
C GLN A 335 -7.70 -16.81 7.12
N ALA A 336 -6.38 -16.60 7.10
CA ALA A 336 -5.67 -16.01 5.96
C ALA A 336 -5.65 -16.90 4.70
N SER A 337 -5.93 -18.20 4.84
CA SER A 337 -6.08 -19.12 3.69
C SER A 337 -7.48 -19.07 3.06
N LEU A 338 -8.45 -18.41 3.70
CA LEU A 338 -9.80 -18.31 3.16
C LEU A 338 -9.89 -17.21 2.10
N GLU A 339 -10.51 -17.51 0.96
CA GLU A 339 -10.66 -16.60 -0.19
C GLU A 339 -11.29 -15.26 0.20
N GLU A 340 -12.21 -15.27 1.15
CA GLU A 340 -12.86 -14.06 1.69
C GLU A 340 -11.88 -13.04 2.30
N PHE A 341 -10.70 -13.49 2.73
CA PHE A 341 -9.64 -12.63 3.25
C PHE A 341 -8.51 -12.37 2.24
N ALA A 342 -8.64 -12.74 0.96
CA ALA A 342 -7.56 -12.62 -0.04
C ALA A 342 -7.04 -11.18 -0.24
N GLN A 343 -7.85 -10.17 0.08
CA GLN A 343 -7.47 -8.74 0.02
C GLN A 343 -6.94 -8.19 1.35
N TRP A 344 -6.97 -8.99 2.42
CA TRP A 344 -6.53 -8.60 3.76
C TRP A 344 -5.11 -9.12 3.97
N ARG A 345 -4.28 -8.31 4.61
CA ARG A 345 -2.89 -8.70 4.88
C ARG A 345 -2.85 -9.72 6.01
N ALA A 346 -2.24 -10.87 5.75
CA ALA A 346 -1.92 -11.86 6.77
C ALA A 346 -0.86 -11.29 7.74
N VAL A 347 -1.12 -11.40 9.04
CA VAL A 347 -0.19 -10.98 10.10
C VAL A 347 0.10 -12.10 11.08
N PRO A 348 1.36 -12.33 11.49
CA PRO A 348 1.70 -13.33 12.49
C PRO A 348 0.93 -13.09 13.80
N ASN A 349 0.63 -14.18 14.54
CA ASN A 349 0.16 -14.00 15.91
C ASN A 349 1.28 -13.43 16.77
N PRO A 350 0.99 -12.45 17.65
CA PRO A 350 1.97 -11.93 18.59
C PRO A 350 2.38 -12.98 19.60
N MET A 351 3.69 -13.12 19.81
CA MET A 351 4.30 -14.02 20.80
C MET A 351 5.20 -13.20 21.73
N PRO A 352 4.75 -12.80 22.94
CA PRO A 352 5.53 -11.96 23.85
C PRO A 352 6.58 -12.81 24.58
N LEU A 353 7.67 -13.13 23.89
CA LEU A 353 8.78 -13.93 24.46
C LEU A 353 9.47 -13.23 25.65
N CYS A 354 9.22 -11.93 25.84
CA CYS A 354 9.63 -11.18 27.03
C CYS A 354 8.82 -11.51 28.29
N ASN A 355 7.63 -12.12 28.15
CA ASN A 355 6.78 -12.48 29.26
C ASN A 355 7.27 -13.83 29.83
N PRO A 356 7.61 -13.90 31.14
CA PRO A 356 8.13 -15.11 31.75
C PRO A 356 7.25 -16.35 31.58
N LEU A 357 5.95 -16.21 31.32
CA LEU A 357 5.05 -17.33 31.03
C LEU A 357 5.43 -18.09 29.73
N PHE A 358 6.11 -17.42 28.80
CA PHE A 358 6.56 -17.98 27.52
C PHE A 358 8.00 -18.50 27.56
N ASP A 359 8.67 -18.41 28.70
CA ASP A 359 9.97 -19.06 28.87
C ASP A 359 9.84 -20.59 28.83
N ASP A 360 10.94 -21.23 28.48
CA ASP A 360 11.08 -22.65 28.73
C ASP A 360 11.23 -22.91 30.24
N ALA A 361 10.90 -24.14 30.64
CA ALA A 361 11.12 -24.62 31.98
C ALA A 361 11.84 -25.96 31.92
N GLU A 362 12.38 -26.36 33.06
CA GLU A 362 12.86 -27.72 33.22
C GLU A 362 11.70 -28.70 32.97
N LYS A 363 11.93 -29.61 32.03
CA LYS A 363 10.98 -30.65 31.65
C LYS A 363 10.99 -31.77 32.69
N GLU A 364 9.89 -32.49 32.83
CA GLU A 364 9.82 -33.60 33.79
C GLU A 364 10.77 -34.75 33.42
N ALA A 365 11.10 -35.60 34.40
CA ALA A 365 11.91 -36.79 34.11
C ALA A 365 11.18 -37.82 33.22
N THR A 366 9.85 -37.84 33.28
CA THR A 366 9.00 -38.72 32.47
C THR A 366 8.50 -38.00 31.23
N VAL A 367 8.43 -38.69 30.09
CA VAL A 367 7.85 -38.14 28.86
C VAL A 367 6.44 -37.64 29.15
N THR A 368 6.24 -36.35 28.91
CA THR A 368 5.03 -35.61 29.31
C THR A 368 4.40 -35.00 28.06
N ILE A 369 3.11 -35.24 27.86
CA ILE A 369 2.34 -34.77 26.70
C ILE A 369 1.28 -33.79 27.19
N ALA A 370 1.23 -32.60 26.59
CA ALA A 370 0.16 -31.63 26.82
C ALA A 370 -0.81 -31.58 25.65
N TYR A 371 -2.11 -31.62 25.96
CA TYR A 371 -3.20 -31.44 25.00
C TYR A 371 -4.32 -30.61 25.62
N THR A 372 -4.31 -29.31 25.31
CA THR A 372 -5.15 -28.28 25.94
C THR A 372 -5.96 -27.47 24.92
N PRO A 373 -6.81 -28.12 24.09
CA PRO A 373 -7.59 -27.42 23.07
C PRO A 373 -8.63 -26.48 23.68
N SER A 374 -8.97 -25.40 22.97
CA SER A 374 -9.93 -24.39 23.43
C SER A 374 -11.38 -24.88 23.50
N VAL A 375 -11.73 -25.92 22.75
CA VAL A 375 -13.04 -26.58 22.72
C VAL A 375 -12.88 -28.09 22.58
N LYS A 376 -13.87 -28.88 23.01
CA LYS A 376 -13.82 -30.35 23.00
C LYS A 376 -14.60 -31.00 21.84
N HIS A 377 -14.93 -30.23 20.80
CA HIS A 377 -15.60 -30.78 19.62
C HIS A 377 -14.63 -31.66 18.82
N ASP A 378 -15.10 -32.80 18.34
CA ASP A 378 -14.26 -33.76 17.62
C ASP A 378 -14.02 -33.28 16.19
N GLU A 379 -15.00 -33.46 15.30
CA GLU A 379 -14.90 -33.08 13.89
C GLU A 379 -16.20 -32.44 13.39
N TYR A 380 -16.09 -31.70 12.30
CA TYR A 380 -17.21 -31.16 11.54
C TYR A 380 -17.04 -31.54 10.07
N PRO A 381 -18.14 -31.76 9.31
CA PRO A 381 -18.07 -31.95 7.87
C PRO A 381 -17.34 -30.78 7.18
N ALA A 382 -16.62 -31.06 6.09
CA ALA A 382 -15.81 -30.06 5.37
C ALA A 382 -16.59 -28.82 4.91
N ASN A 383 -17.89 -28.96 4.65
CA ASN A 383 -18.79 -27.88 4.23
C ASN A 383 -19.51 -27.18 5.41
N HIS A 384 -19.23 -27.57 6.65
CA HIS A 384 -19.90 -27.00 7.82
C HIS A 384 -19.26 -25.66 8.22
N ARG A 385 -20.08 -24.66 8.56
CA ARG A 385 -19.61 -23.30 8.94
C ARG A 385 -18.67 -23.24 10.16
N LEU A 386 -18.62 -24.29 10.96
CA LEU A 386 -17.73 -24.44 12.12
C LEU A 386 -16.60 -25.43 11.86
N TYR A 387 -16.31 -25.76 10.60
CA TYR A 387 -15.27 -26.73 10.22
C TYR A 387 -13.96 -26.54 11.01
N TRP A 388 -13.45 -25.30 11.08
CA TRP A 388 -12.20 -24.98 11.77
C TRP A 388 -12.26 -25.03 13.31
N HIS A 389 -13.41 -25.37 13.90
CA HIS A 389 -13.57 -25.58 15.34
C HIS A 389 -13.40 -27.04 15.76
N GLY A 390 -13.21 -27.98 14.82
CA GLY A 390 -12.92 -29.39 15.13
C GLY A 390 -11.54 -29.53 15.77
N LYS A 391 -11.47 -30.17 16.96
CA LYS A 391 -10.22 -30.36 17.72
C LYS A 391 -9.82 -31.83 17.86
N GLY A 392 -10.69 -32.77 17.48
CA GLY A 392 -10.44 -34.20 17.55
C GLY A 392 -10.30 -34.69 19.00
N TYR A 393 -10.99 -34.05 19.95
CA TYR A 393 -10.78 -34.29 21.38
C TYR A 393 -11.02 -35.74 21.78
N GLN A 394 -12.12 -36.35 21.35
CA GLN A 394 -12.45 -37.72 21.77
C GLN A 394 -11.46 -38.72 21.16
N ARG A 395 -11.15 -38.58 19.87
CA ARG A 395 -10.18 -39.45 19.18
C ARG A 395 -8.77 -39.29 19.75
N THR A 396 -8.33 -38.05 19.99
CA THR A 396 -7.01 -37.75 20.57
C THR A 396 -6.90 -38.31 21.99
N MET A 397 -7.90 -38.10 22.84
CA MET A 397 -7.89 -38.66 24.20
C MET A 397 -7.87 -40.19 24.18
N ALA A 398 -8.62 -40.84 23.29
CA ALA A 398 -8.60 -42.30 23.16
C ALA A 398 -7.21 -42.83 22.75
N ILE A 399 -6.51 -42.13 21.84
CA ILE A 399 -5.12 -42.44 21.47
C ILE A 399 -4.20 -42.27 22.68
N LEU A 400 -4.28 -41.15 23.39
CA LEU A 400 -3.44 -40.88 24.56
C LEU A 400 -3.65 -41.91 25.67
N THR A 401 -4.89 -42.36 25.90
CA THR A 401 -5.20 -43.42 26.88
C THR A 401 -4.55 -44.75 26.50
N ARG A 402 -4.59 -45.16 25.23
CA ARG A 402 -3.91 -46.38 24.75
C ARG A 402 -2.39 -46.27 24.90
N LEU A 403 -1.82 -45.13 24.55
CA LEU A 403 -0.38 -44.89 24.68
C LEU A 403 0.08 -44.91 26.14
N ALA A 404 -0.70 -44.33 27.07
CA ALA A 404 -0.40 -44.35 28.50
C ALA A 404 -0.49 -45.76 29.13
N GLN A 405 -1.22 -46.69 28.52
CA GLN A 405 -1.20 -48.11 28.91
C GLN A 405 0.06 -48.84 28.43
N ARG A 406 0.68 -48.36 27.35
CA ARG A 406 1.84 -48.99 26.70
C ARG A 406 3.18 -48.42 27.14
N TYR A 407 3.21 -47.14 27.53
CA TYR A 407 4.44 -46.41 27.86
C TYR A 407 4.30 -45.67 29.19
N PRO A 408 5.40 -45.45 29.94
CA PRO A 408 5.40 -44.62 31.13
C PRO A 408 5.29 -43.14 30.73
N LEU A 409 4.07 -42.63 30.65
CA LEU A 409 3.76 -41.26 30.22
C LEU A 409 3.08 -40.47 31.32
N ARG A 410 3.30 -39.15 31.32
CA ARG A 410 2.47 -38.19 32.04
C ARG A 410 1.60 -37.41 31.04
N LEU A 411 0.30 -37.39 31.28
CA LEU A 411 -0.64 -36.65 30.45
C LEU A 411 -1.10 -35.38 31.17
N LEU A 412 -0.97 -34.23 30.51
CA LEU A 412 -1.46 -32.93 30.96
C LEU A 412 -2.60 -32.51 30.01
N THR A 413 -3.83 -32.88 30.37
CA THR A 413 -5.01 -32.73 29.51
C THR A 413 -6.15 -32.03 30.24
N LEU A 414 -7.25 -31.78 29.52
CA LEU A 414 -8.46 -31.16 30.05
C LEU A 414 -9.47 -32.16 30.63
N GLU A 415 -9.03 -33.38 30.96
CA GLU A 415 -9.90 -34.43 31.52
C GLU A 415 -10.47 -34.02 32.89
N ALA A 416 -9.65 -33.40 33.74
CA ALA A 416 -10.04 -32.91 35.06
C ALA A 416 -10.87 -31.61 35.04
N GLY A 417 -11.03 -30.97 33.87
CA GLY A 417 -11.74 -29.71 33.73
C GLY A 417 -11.08 -28.76 32.75
N GLN A 418 -11.77 -27.65 32.46
CA GLN A 418 -11.20 -26.56 31.68
C GLN A 418 -10.15 -25.83 32.53
N VAL A 419 -9.02 -25.48 31.92
CA VAL A 419 -7.95 -24.72 32.58
C VAL A 419 -7.89 -23.30 32.02
N ASP A 420 -7.38 -22.37 32.83
CA ASP A 420 -7.11 -21.01 32.36
C ASP A 420 -5.83 -20.93 31.51
N PHE A 421 -5.53 -19.73 31.01
CA PHE A 421 -4.37 -19.51 30.15
C PHE A 421 -3.04 -19.80 30.86
N THR A 422 -2.88 -19.34 32.10
CA THR A 422 -1.65 -19.52 32.88
C THR A 422 -1.39 -20.99 33.16
N GLN A 423 -2.42 -21.72 33.59
CA GLN A 423 -2.35 -23.16 33.80
C GLN A 423 -2.01 -23.92 32.51
N SER A 424 -2.59 -23.53 31.37
CA SER A 424 -2.26 -24.11 30.07
C SER A 424 -0.79 -23.87 29.69
N MET A 425 -0.26 -22.67 29.94
CA MET A 425 1.15 -22.35 29.73
C MET A 425 2.07 -23.17 30.65
N GLU A 426 1.73 -23.31 31.93
CA GLU A 426 2.47 -24.17 32.87
C GLU A 426 2.49 -25.64 32.43
N MET A 427 1.36 -26.14 31.91
CA MET A 427 1.29 -27.48 31.35
C MET A 427 2.26 -27.63 30.15
N LYS A 428 2.26 -26.68 29.21
CA LYS A 428 3.15 -26.68 28.04
C LYS A 428 4.63 -26.57 28.44
N ARG A 429 4.95 -25.72 29.42
CA ARG A 429 6.30 -25.56 29.96
C ARG A 429 6.86 -26.86 30.51
N ARG A 430 6.04 -27.69 31.16
CA ARG A 430 6.44 -29.00 31.70
C ARG A 430 6.46 -30.11 30.66
N ALA A 431 5.69 -29.97 29.58
CA ALA A 431 5.55 -30.98 28.55
C ALA A 431 6.74 -31.05 27.59
N HIS A 432 7.04 -32.26 27.16
CA HIS A 432 8.00 -32.55 26.09
C HIS A 432 7.32 -32.48 24.72
N ILE A 433 6.05 -32.89 24.67
CA ILE A 433 5.25 -32.93 23.44
C ILE A 433 3.98 -32.09 23.66
N VAL A 434 3.66 -31.24 22.71
CA VAL A 434 2.40 -30.48 22.67
C VAL A 434 1.63 -30.88 21.41
N ILE A 435 0.34 -31.19 21.55
CA ILE A 435 -0.52 -31.56 20.42
C ILE A 435 -1.46 -30.40 20.10
N ASP A 436 -1.54 -30.02 18.82
CA ASP A 436 -2.47 -29.00 18.32
C ASP A 436 -2.94 -29.34 16.89
N GLU A 437 -4.17 -28.96 16.51
CA GLU A 437 -4.67 -28.97 15.12
C GLU A 437 -4.39 -30.17 14.20
N CYS A 438 -4.37 -31.40 14.73
CA CYS A 438 -4.21 -32.62 13.91
C CYS A 438 -5.44 -32.97 13.04
N VAL A 439 -6.50 -32.14 13.10
CA VAL A 439 -7.76 -32.33 12.36
C VAL A 439 -7.79 -31.51 11.07
N THR A 440 -7.58 -30.20 11.19
CA THR A 440 -7.84 -29.25 10.10
C THR A 440 -6.59 -28.89 9.31
N GLY A 441 -5.42 -29.12 9.92
CA GLY A 441 -4.12 -28.71 9.39
C GLY A 441 -3.78 -27.23 9.54
N SER A 442 -4.57 -26.49 10.31
CA SER A 442 -4.19 -25.14 10.78
C SER A 442 -3.02 -25.22 11.76
N TYR A 443 -2.43 -24.07 12.08
CA TYR A 443 -1.68 -23.88 13.31
C TYR A 443 -2.32 -22.75 14.08
N HIS A 444 -2.33 -22.85 15.41
CA HIS A 444 -2.88 -21.82 16.26
C HIS A 444 -1.83 -21.27 17.21
N ARG A 445 -2.24 -20.30 18.03
CA ARG A 445 -1.42 -19.81 19.13
C ARG A 445 -0.93 -20.94 20.03
N ASN A 446 -1.75 -21.96 20.25
CA ASN A 446 -1.35 -23.12 21.05
C ASN A 446 -0.14 -23.87 20.46
N SER A 447 -0.05 -23.97 19.12
CA SER A 447 1.15 -24.48 18.44
C SER A 447 2.38 -23.63 18.72
N LEU A 448 2.28 -22.30 18.57
CA LEU A 448 3.39 -21.36 18.81
C LEU A 448 3.80 -21.30 20.29
N GLU A 449 2.84 -21.39 21.20
CA GLU A 449 3.07 -21.47 22.65
C GLU A 449 3.83 -22.76 23.03
N GLY A 450 3.58 -23.87 22.33
CA GLY A 450 4.37 -25.09 22.48
C GLY A 450 5.82 -24.93 22.01
N LEU A 451 6.05 -24.23 20.88
CA LEU A 451 7.40 -23.90 20.41
C LEU A 451 8.11 -22.99 21.42
N ALA A 452 7.43 -21.95 21.92
CA ALA A 452 7.96 -21.03 22.92
C ALA A 452 8.36 -21.78 24.19
N ALA A 453 7.51 -22.68 24.68
CA ALA A 453 7.79 -23.51 25.85
C ALA A 453 8.93 -24.51 25.64
N GLY A 454 9.52 -24.61 24.45
CA GLY A 454 10.59 -25.55 24.14
C GLY A 454 10.09 -26.99 24.08
N ALA A 455 8.93 -27.24 23.47
CA ALA A 455 8.37 -28.56 23.27
C ALA A 455 8.42 -28.99 21.79
N VAL A 456 8.39 -30.30 21.57
CA VAL A 456 8.10 -30.89 20.25
C VAL A 456 6.60 -30.71 19.98
N VAL A 457 6.25 -29.96 18.95
CA VAL A 457 4.86 -29.67 18.62
C VAL A 457 4.38 -30.59 17.51
N VAL A 458 3.36 -31.39 17.80
CA VAL A 458 2.67 -32.26 16.83
C VAL A 458 1.47 -31.50 16.29
N ASN A 459 1.44 -31.27 14.98
CA ASN A 459 0.46 -30.42 14.31
C ASN A 459 0.08 -30.97 12.93
N GLY A 460 -1.11 -30.65 12.41
CA GLY A 460 -1.57 -31.09 11.09
C GLY A 460 -1.07 -30.27 9.89
N LEU A 461 -0.08 -29.39 10.04
CA LEU A 461 0.38 -28.51 8.97
C LEU A 461 0.74 -29.33 7.73
N GLY A 462 0.30 -28.86 6.56
CA GLY A 462 0.51 -29.56 5.29
C GLY A 462 -0.66 -30.47 4.88
N LEU A 463 -1.62 -30.76 5.78
CA LEU A 463 -2.90 -31.36 5.36
C LEU A 463 -3.67 -30.46 4.38
N LYS A 464 -3.43 -29.15 4.46
CA LYS A 464 -3.89 -28.15 3.49
C LYS A 464 -2.70 -27.31 3.02
N PRO A 465 -2.32 -27.37 1.73
CA PRO A 465 -1.16 -26.65 1.19
C PRO A 465 -1.22 -25.14 1.44
N ASP A 466 -2.40 -24.53 1.33
CA ASP A 466 -2.57 -23.08 1.45
C ASP A 466 -2.22 -22.56 2.86
N ILE A 467 -2.43 -23.36 3.91
CA ILE A 467 -2.05 -22.98 5.27
C ILE A 467 -0.53 -23.05 5.46
N ALA A 468 0.12 -24.04 4.85
CA ALA A 468 1.59 -24.11 4.86
C ALA A 468 2.19 -22.89 4.13
N ALA A 469 1.58 -22.45 3.03
CA ALA A 469 1.97 -21.22 2.34
C ALA A 469 1.80 -19.98 3.23
N VAL A 470 0.72 -19.90 4.02
CA VAL A 470 0.53 -18.82 5.01
C VAL A 470 1.64 -18.81 6.06
N LEU A 471 2.04 -19.98 6.61
CA LEU A 471 3.17 -20.04 7.55
C LEU A 471 4.47 -19.56 6.91
N GLN A 472 4.72 -19.95 5.65
CA GLN A 472 5.93 -19.56 4.92
C GLN A 472 6.01 -18.05 4.66
N GLN A 473 4.87 -17.36 4.54
CA GLN A 473 4.84 -15.90 4.43
C GLN A 473 5.31 -15.22 5.73
N CYS A 474 5.06 -15.84 6.89
CA CYS A 474 5.50 -15.33 8.19
C CYS A 474 6.96 -15.69 8.50
N ALA A 475 7.43 -16.85 8.03
CA ALA A 475 8.78 -17.34 8.24
C ALA A 475 9.40 -17.78 6.89
N PRO A 476 9.80 -16.83 6.02
CA PRO A 476 10.38 -17.15 4.72
C PRO A 476 11.66 -17.99 4.88
N ASP A 477 11.88 -18.92 3.95
CA ASP A 477 13.04 -19.82 3.88
C ASP A 477 13.25 -20.77 5.08
N ALA A 478 12.34 -20.75 6.07
CA ALA A 478 12.38 -21.66 7.21
C ALA A 478 11.63 -22.96 6.90
N SER A 479 12.22 -24.10 7.27
CA SER A 479 11.48 -25.37 7.32
C SER A 479 10.45 -25.35 8.44
N SER A 480 9.35 -26.10 8.29
CA SER A 480 8.33 -26.21 9.34
C SER A 480 8.93 -26.71 10.67
N PRO A 481 8.62 -26.07 11.80
CA PRO A 481 9.07 -26.51 13.13
C PRO A 481 8.19 -27.64 13.72
N PHE A 482 7.16 -28.07 12.99
CA PHE A 482 6.18 -29.02 13.48
C PHE A 482 6.48 -30.45 13.04
N VAL A 483 6.23 -31.40 13.95
CA VAL A 483 6.11 -32.82 13.58
C VAL A 483 4.71 -33.03 13.03
N CYS A 484 4.61 -33.23 11.72
CA CYS A 484 3.32 -33.21 11.04
C CYS A 484 2.54 -34.54 11.24
N ALA A 485 1.28 -34.46 11.71
CA ALA A 485 0.41 -35.63 11.90
C ALA A 485 -1.07 -35.32 11.66
N SER A 486 -1.82 -36.30 11.14
CA SER A 486 -3.28 -36.32 11.14
C SER A 486 -3.81 -37.18 12.28
N LEU A 487 -5.12 -37.15 12.56
CA LEU A 487 -5.72 -38.07 13.53
C LEU A 487 -5.49 -39.55 13.22
N ASP A 488 -5.31 -39.91 11.95
CA ASP A 488 -5.08 -41.30 11.54
C ASP A 488 -3.60 -41.72 11.74
N THR A 489 -2.66 -40.78 11.67
CA THR A 489 -1.23 -41.05 11.87
C THR A 489 -0.73 -40.71 13.28
N LEU A 490 -1.54 -40.01 14.08
CA LEU A 490 -1.15 -39.45 15.38
C LEU A 490 -0.60 -40.49 16.35
N GLU A 491 -1.24 -41.67 16.47
CA GLU A 491 -0.80 -42.72 17.39
C GLU A 491 0.59 -43.28 17.06
N ASN A 492 0.89 -43.43 15.77
CA ASN A 492 2.19 -43.90 15.29
C ASN A 492 3.27 -42.84 15.53
N ILE A 493 3.01 -41.59 15.13
CA ILE A 493 3.94 -40.47 15.33
C ILE A 493 4.23 -40.25 16.82
N LEU A 494 3.21 -40.28 17.68
CA LEU A 494 3.41 -40.17 19.12
C LEU A 494 4.21 -41.36 19.67
N SER A 495 3.95 -42.59 19.22
CA SER A 495 4.74 -43.76 19.62
C SER A 495 6.22 -43.58 19.29
N GLU A 496 6.54 -43.12 18.07
CA GLU A 496 7.92 -42.84 17.66
C GLU A 496 8.56 -41.77 18.55
N LEU A 497 7.88 -40.64 18.77
CA LEU A 497 8.38 -39.56 19.62
C LEU A 497 8.58 -40.02 21.08
N ILE A 498 7.66 -40.80 21.62
CA ILE A 498 7.75 -41.34 22.99
C ILE A 498 9.00 -42.22 23.14
N THR A 499 9.31 -43.06 22.13
CA THR A 499 10.47 -43.96 22.19
C THR A 499 11.82 -43.25 22.15
N LEU A 500 11.88 -41.99 21.71
CA LEU A 500 13.10 -41.17 21.78
C LEU A 500 13.52 -40.88 23.23
N GLY A 501 12.57 -40.90 24.17
CA GLY A 501 12.80 -40.59 25.56
C GLY A 501 12.88 -39.08 25.87
N PRO A 502 12.87 -38.72 27.17
CA PRO A 502 12.71 -37.33 27.62
C PRO A 502 13.88 -36.42 27.22
N GLN A 503 15.12 -36.94 27.24
CA GLN A 503 16.31 -36.15 26.94
C GLN A 503 16.35 -35.67 25.47
N LEU A 504 16.18 -36.58 24.51
CA LEU A 504 16.20 -36.21 23.09
C LEU A 504 15.00 -35.33 22.71
N LEU A 505 13.83 -35.55 23.33
CA LEU A 505 12.68 -34.66 23.15
C LEU A 505 12.96 -33.25 23.69
N ARG A 506 13.67 -33.12 24.82
CA ARG A 506 14.10 -31.82 25.36
C ARG A 506 15.05 -31.11 24.38
N GLU A 507 16.01 -31.83 23.81
CA GLU A 507 16.94 -31.26 22.81
C GLU A 507 16.20 -30.77 21.56
N ARG A 508 15.27 -31.57 21.02
CA ARG A 508 14.41 -31.15 19.89
C ARG A 508 13.50 -29.98 20.26
N GLY A 509 12.97 -29.97 21.48
CA GLY A 509 12.18 -28.86 22.00
C GLY A 509 12.96 -27.55 22.06
N LEU A 510 14.24 -27.59 22.47
CA LEU A 510 15.12 -26.41 22.45
C LEU A 510 15.39 -25.92 21.02
N GLN A 511 15.54 -26.82 20.05
CA GLN A 511 15.64 -26.45 18.63
C GLN A 511 14.38 -25.74 18.14
N ASN A 512 13.20 -26.21 18.56
CA ASN A 512 11.92 -25.56 18.26
C ASN A 512 11.80 -24.16 18.87
N ARG A 513 12.28 -23.96 20.10
CA ARG A 513 12.34 -22.62 20.73
C ARG A 513 13.29 -21.70 19.98
N ALA A 514 14.47 -22.19 19.62
CA ALA A 514 15.45 -21.44 18.84
C ALA A 514 14.88 -21.04 17.47
N TRP A 515 14.16 -21.95 16.79
CA TRP A 515 13.44 -21.66 15.56
C TRP A 515 12.44 -20.52 15.76
N LEU A 516 11.63 -20.54 16.83
CA LEU A 516 10.66 -19.49 17.10
C LEU A 516 11.34 -18.15 17.38
N GLN A 517 12.43 -18.13 18.15
CA GLN A 517 13.20 -16.91 18.43
C GLN A 517 13.82 -16.31 17.16
N GLN A 518 14.26 -17.16 16.23
CA GLN A 518 14.89 -16.74 14.99
C GLN A 518 13.88 -16.26 13.95
N HIS A 519 12.73 -16.91 13.84
CA HIS A 519 11.79 -16.70 12.72
C HIS A 519 10.49 -16.01 13.12
N TRP A 520 10.29 -15.71 14.41
CA TRP A 520 9.05 -15.17 14.95
C TRP A 520 9.26 -13.96 15.87
N ASP A 521 10.26 -13.14 15.57
CA ASP A 521 10.58 -11.91 16.32
C ASP A 521 9.57 -10.79 15.99
N PHE A 522 8.87 -10.29 17.02
CA PHE A 522 7.90 -9.22 16.84
C PHE A 522 8.54 -7.90 16.38
N ALA A 523 9.79 -7.63 16.76
CA ALA A 523 10.50 -6.41 16.36
C ALA A 523 10.71 -6.37 14.83
N GLU A 524 10.99 -7.52 14.21
CA GLU A 524 11.11 -7.66 12.76
C GLU A 524 9.73 -7.72 12.07
N GLN A 525 8.75 -8.36 12.71
CA GLN A 525 7.39 -8.46 12.19
C GLN A 525 6.67 -7.11 12.14
N TRP A 526 6.95 -6.21 13.09
CA TRP A 526 6.31 -4.89 13.15
C TRP A 526 6.46 -4.07 11.85
N PRO A 527 7.68 -3.77 11.36
CA PRO A 527 7.87 -3.03 10.12
C PRO A 527 7.35 -3.77 8.88
N GLN A 528 7.38 -5.11 8.88
CA GLN A 528 6.96 -5.91 7.73
C GLN A 528 5.44 -5.99 7.59
N PHE A 529 4.73 -6.28 8.69
CA PHE A 529 3.33 -6.65 8.67
C PHE A 529 2.40 -5.53 9.16
N TRP A 530 2.82 -4.74 10.15
CA TRP A 530 1.96 -3.76 10.82
C TRP A 530 2.17 -2.34 10.30
N LEU A 531 3.43 -1.90 10.19
CA LEU A 531 3.77 -0.54 9.81
C LEU A 531 3.16 -0.09 8.48
N PRO A 532 3.07 -0.92 7.41
CA PRO A 532 2.48 -0.48 6.16
C PRO A 532 0.98 -0.16 6.27
N ALA A 533 0.25 -0.86 7.15
CA ALA A 533 -1.15 -0.55 7.44
C ALA A 533 -1.27 0.77 8.22
N ILE A 534 -0.37 1.00 9.17
CA ILE A 534 -0.32 2.24 9.96
C ILE A 534 0.03 3.44 9.07
N GLN A 535 1.03 3.31 8.19
CA GLN A 535 1.44 4.35 7.24
C GLN A 535 0.32 4.73 6.28
N THR A 536 -0.38 3.72 5.73
CA THR A 536 -1.57 3.93 4.87
C THR A 536 -2.62 4.79 5.58
N LEU A 537 -2.76 4.61 6.89
CA LEU A 537 -3.82 5.22 7.67
C LEU A 537 -3.44 6.60 8.24
N LEU A 538 -2.16 6.82 8.58
CA LEU A 538 -1.67 8.09 9.14
C LEU A 538 -1.10 9.06 8.09
N GLY A 539 -1.11 8.69 6.80
CA GLY A 539 -0.71 9.58 5.71
C GLY A 539 0.80 9.82 5.60
N ASN A 540 1.62 9.07 6.34
CA ASN A 540 3.07 9.06 6.17
C ASN A 540 3.41 8.16 4.99
N THR A 541 3.72 8.78 3.87
CA THR A 541 4.35 8.17 2.70
C THR A 541 5.44 7.18 3.15
N PRO A 542 5.51 5.95 2.61
CA PRO A 542 6.73 5.16 2.74
C PRO A 542 7.92 6.03 2.28
N PRO A 543 9.13 5.86 2.84
CA PRO A 543 10.30 6.51 2.25
C PRO A 543 10.30 6.18 0.77
N SER A 544 10.29 7.23 -0.04
CA SER A 544 10.47 7.14 -1.47
C SER A 544 11.72 6.31 -1.72
N LEU A 545 11.57 5.14 -2.32
CA LEU A 545 12.64 4.57 -3.11
C LEU A 545 12.84 5.50 -4.31
N HIS A 546 13.63 6.56 -4.10
CA HIS A 546 14.20 7.30 -5.20
C HIS A 546 15.02 6.34 -6.07
N PRO A 547 15.06 6.60 -7.39
CA PRO A 547 15.46 5.63 -8.39
C PRO A 547 16.87 5.14 -8.12
N ARG A 548 16.99 3.84 -7.85
CA ARG A 548 18.27 3.15 -8.02
C ARG A 548 18.69 3.38 -9.47
N ALA A 549 19.86 3.99 -9.65
CA ALA A 549 20.61 3.94 -10.90
C ALA A 549 20.60 2.51 -11.45
N PRO A 550 20.50 2.35 -12.78
CA PRO A 550 20.11 1.10 -13.40
C PRO A 550 21.12 0.02 -13.04
N LEU A 551 20.67 -0.93 -12.22
CA LEU A 551 21.19 -2.28 -12.33
C LEU A 551 20.89 -2.68 -13.77
N LEU A 552 21.94 -2.95 -14.54
CA LEU A 552 21.89 -3.73 -15.77
C LEU A 552 21.27 -5.10 -15.44
N ARG A 553 19.95 -5.10 -15.26
CA ARG A 553 19.10 -6.26 -15.42
C ARG A 553 18.80 -6.29 -16.90
N ASN A 554 19.21 -7.36 -17.56
CA ASN A 554 18.81 -7.66 -18.92
C ASN A 554 17.32 -7.33 -19.08
N THR A 555 17.07 -6.27 -19.84
CA THR A 555 15.75 -5.79 -20.18
C THR A 555 15.09 -6.87 -21.01
N SER A 556 14.18 -7.63 -20.41
CA SER A 556 12.99 -8.01 -21.16
C SER A 556 12.24 -6.70 -21.38
N THR A 557 12.44 -6.11 -22.56
CA THR A 557 11.75 -4.91 -23.01
C THR A 557 10.26 -5.23 -23.14
N VAL A 558 9.50 -4.96 -22.08
CA VAL A 558 8.03 -4.99 -22.18
C VAL A 558 7.64 -3.85 -23.13
N PRO A 559 6.93 -4.15 -24.23
CA PRO A 559 6.53 -3.13 -25.19
C PRO A 559 5.59 -2.10 -24.54
N HIS A 560 5.70 -0.82 -24.92
CA HIS A 560 4.79 0.26 -24.49
C HIS A 560 4.48 1.17 -25.68
N LEU A 561 3.36 1.91 -25.61
CA LEU A 561 3.03 2.89 -26.63
C LEU A 561 4.03 4.05 -26.58
N ALA A 562 4.36 4.62 -27.74
CA ALA A 562 5.24 5.78 -27.81
C ALA A 562 4.67 6.93 -26.93
N MET A 563 5.53 7.67 -26.25
CA MET A 563 5.10 8.80 -25.42
C MET A 563 5.47 10.12 -26.09
N PRO A 564 4.57 11.13 -26.09
CA PRO A 564 4.95 12.49 -26.44
C PRO A 564 6.01 13.02 -25.46
N ALA A 565 6.88 13.91 -25.94
CA ALA A 565 8.00 14.43 -25.17
C ALA A 565 7.56 15.25 -23.93
N GLU A 566 6.46 15.99 -24.05
CA GLU A 566 5.84 16.76 -22.96
C GLU A 566 4.30 16.69 -23.09
N LEU A 567 3.60 16.79 -21.96
CA LEU A 567 2.14 16.80 -21.88
C LEU A 567 1.66 18.14 -21.30
N ASP A 568 0.71 18.78 -21.97
CA ASP A 568 0.08 20.03 -21.57
C ASP A 568 -0.81 19.85 -20.33
N ASP A 569 -0.93 20.88 -19.49
CA ASP A 569 -1.92 20.89 -18.42
C ASP A 569 -3.36 20.98 -18.97
N GLY A 570 -4.28 20.21 -18.35
CA GLY A 570 -5.70 20.16 -18.69
C GLY A 570 -6.18 18.78 -19.10
N VAL A 571 -7.37 18.73 -19.71
CA VAL A 571 -8.06 17.47 -20.05
C VAL A 571 -8.45 17.44 -21.54
N SER A 572 -8.11 16.35 -22.22
CA SER A 572 -8.63 16.00 -23.54
C SER A 572 -9.83 15.05 -23.38
N ILE A 573 -10.95 15.34 -24.03
CA ILE A 573 -12.16 14.52 -23.99
C ILE A 573 -12.19 13.64 -25.22
N ILE A 574 -12.40 12.34 -25.05
CA ILE A 574 -12.55 11.38 -26.15
C ILE A 574 -13.96 10.81 -26.08
N VAL A 575 -14.68 10.93 -27.20
CA VAL A 575 -16.07 10.52 -27.34
C VAL A 575 -16.17 9.43 -28.40
N PRO A 576 -16.48 8.18 -28.03
CA PRO A 576 -16.71 7.11 -28.99
C PRO A 576 -18.14 7.19 -29.54
N PHE A 577 -18.32 7.02 -30.84
CA PHE A 577 -19.62 7.13 -31.50
C PHE A 577 -19.82 6.09 -32.61
N ALA A 578 -21.08 5.73 -32.84
CA ALA A 578 -21.54 4.93 -33.98
C ALA A 578 -23.04 5.10 -34.18
N GLY A 579 -23.50 4.89 -35.40
CA GLY A 579 -24.90 4.87 -35.81
C GLY A 579 -25.55 6.24 -35.95
N LYS A 580 -26.70 6.26 -36.63
CA LYS A 580 -27.46 7.49 -36.91
C LYS A 580 -28.43 7.93 -35.81
N THR A 581 -28.80 7.03 -34.89
CA THR A 581 -29.93 7.25 -33.97
C THR A 581 -29.61 8.23 -32.83
N ARG A 582 -28.33 8.42 -32.50
CA ARG A 582 -27.89 9.26 -31.37
C ARG A 582 -27.23 10.59 -31.77
N ILE A 583 -27.36 11.01 -33.04
CA ILE A 583 -26.73 12.25 -33.54
C ILE A 583 -27.19 13.48 -32.75
N ALA A 584 -28.48 13.58 -32.43
CA ALA A 584 -29.01 14.70 -31.64
C ALA A 584 -28.45 14.73 -30.21
N ALA A 585 -28.24 13.56 -29.60
CA ALA A 585 -27.63 13.44 -28.28
C ALA A 585 -26.16 13.86 -28.31
N LEU A 586 -25.41 13.37 -29.31
CA LEU A 586 -24.03 13.77 -29.55
C LEU A 586 -23.92 15.29 -29.73
N GLN A 587 -24.78 15.90 -30.54
CA GLN A 587 -24.79 17.34 -30.76
C GLN A 587 -25.00 18.12 -29.45
N CYS A 588 -25.98 17.70 -28.64
CA CYS A 588 -26.29 18.33 -27.37
C CYS A 588 -25.12 18.21 -26.38
N MET A 589 -24.52 17.02 -26.26
CA MET A 589 -23.37 16.77 -25.39
C MET A 589 -22.16 17.61 -25.81
N LEU A 590 -21.81 17.63 -27.11
CA LEU A 590 -20.67 18.40 -27.61
C LEU A 590 -20.88 19.91 -27.42
N ALA A 591 -22.11 20.42 -27.56
CA ALA A 591 -22.42 21.81 -27.27
C ALA A 591 -22.21 22.15 -25.79
N GLY A 592 -22.54 21.23 -24.88
CA GLY A 592 -22.26 21.36 -23.44
C GLY A 592 -20.77 21.35 -23.12
N LEU A 593 -19.97 20.50 -23.77
CA LEU A 593 -18.52 20.46 -23.56
C LEU A 593 -17.81 21.77 -23.91
N LYS A 594 -18.28 22.50 -24.93
CA LYS A 594 -17.73 23.83 -25.27
C LYS A 594 -17.86 24.86 -24.15
N GLN A 595 -18.76 24.63 -23.19
CA GLN A 595 -18.99 25.51 -22.06
C GLN A 595 -18.10 25.15 -20.84
N GLN A 596 -17.31 24.08 -20.92
CA GLN A 596 -16.40 23.66 -19.86
C GLN A 596 -15.04 24.36 -20.00
N PRO A 597 -14.60 25.17 -19.03
CA PRO A 597 -13.39 26.00 -19.16
C PRO A 597 -12.08 25.20 -19.23
N ASP A 598 -12.07 23.98 -18.67
CA ASP A 598 -10.87 23.15 -18.55
C ASP A 598 -10.77 22.04 -19.62
N VAL A 599 -11.72 22.01 -20.55
CA VAL A 599 -11.64 21.16 -21.75
C VAL A 599 -10.68 21.81 -22.73
N ARG A 600 -9.53 21.17 -22.95
CA ARG A 600 -8.51 21.66 -23.89
C ARG A 600 -8.70 21.14 -25.30
N ARG A 601 -9.33 19.97 -25.41
CA ARG A 601 -9.55 19.31 -26.69
C ARG A 601 -10.71 18.34 -26.60
N VAL A 602 -11.52 18.25 -27.64
CA VAL A 602 -12.58 17.26 -27.82
C VAL A 602 -12.32 16.46 -29.09
N LEU A 603 -12.23 15.14 -28.94
CA LEU A 603 -11.99 14.19 -30.01
C LEU A 603 -13.21 13.28 -30.15
N VAL A 604 -13.82 13.25 -31.33
CA VAL A 604 -14.90 12.33 -31.65
C VAL A 604 -14.34 11.24 -32.56
N VAL A 605 -14.48 9.98 -32.12
CA VAL A 605 -14.09 8.82 -32.92
C VAL A 605 -15.35 8.05 -33.30
N GLU A 606 -15.66 8.03 -34.59
CA GLU A 606 -16.79 7.29 -35.13
C GLU A 606 -16.32 5.98 -35.76
N LEU A 607 -16.81 4.85 -35.24
CA LEU A 607 -16.58 3.51 -35.80
C LEU A 607 -17.86 3.01 -36.44
N ASP A 608 -17.95 3.11 -37.77
CA ASP A 608 -19.11 2.68 -38.52
C ASP A 608 -18.77 2.41 -39.99
N ASN A 609 -19.73 1.91 -40.75
CA ASN A 609 -19.62 1.74 -42.20
C ASN A 609 -19.87 3.05 -42.97
N GLN A 610 -20.45 4.06 -42.33
CA GLN A 610 -20.73 5.38 -42.88
C GLN A 610 -20.46 6.50 -41.86
N PRO A 611 -19.96 7.67 -42.29
CA PRO A 611 -19.58 8.77 -41.39
C PRO A 611 -20.80 9.62 -40.96
N HIS A 612 -21.72 9.04 -40.18
CA HIS A 612 -22.97 9.69 -39.78
C HIS A 612 -22.77 10.94 -38.91
N ALA A 613 -21.75 10.96 -38.04
CA ALA A 613 -21.49 12.09 -37.15
C ALA A 613 -20.66 13.20 -37.77
N GLN A 614 -20.13 13.04 -39.00
CA GLN A 614 -19.15 13.95 -39.59
C GLN A 614 -19.59 15.43 -39.57
N ALA A 615 -20.82 15.71 -39.95
CA ALA A 615 -21.34 17.09 -39.99
C ALA A 615 -21.37 17.74 -38.60
N VAL A 616 -21.82 16.99 -37.58
CA VAL A 616 -21.92 17.50 -36.19
C VAL A 616 -20.55 17.60 -35.55
N ALA A 617 -19.73 16.56 -35.68
CA ALA A 617 -18.41 16.48 -35.07
C ALA A 617 -17.46 17.54 -35.63
N THR A 618 -17.44 17.76 -36.95
CA THR A 618 -16.60 18.80 -37.57
C THR A 618 -16.97 20.22 -37.11
N LYS A 619 -18.23 20.44 -36.73
CA LYS A 619 -18.71 21.73 -36.23
C LYS A 619 -18.40 21.94 -34.74
N LEU A 620 -18.42 20.87 -33.95
CA LEU A 620 -18.45 20.96 -32.49
C LEU A 620 -17.23 20.38 -31.76
N ALA A 621 -16.47 19.48 -32.37
CA ALA A 621 -15.25 18.90 -31.80
C ALA A 621 -14.00 19.52 -32.44
N ASP A 622 -12.84 19.37 -31.77
CA ASP A 622 -11.54 19.80 -32.30
C ASP A 622 -10.99 18.81 -33.32
N ASP A 623 -11.25 17.52 -33.10
CA ASP A 623 -10.91 16.44 -34.02
C ASP A 623 -12.08 15.49 -34.22
N TYR A 624 -12.26 15.07 -35.47
CA TYR A 624 -13.15 13.99 -35.85
C TYR A 624 -12.34 12.93 -36.61
N LEU A 625 -12.39 11.68 -36.13
CA LEU A 625 -11.75 10.53 -36.74
C LEU A 625 -12.81 9.52 -37.13
N PHE A 626 -13.03 9.37 -38.44
CA PHE A 626 -13.87 8.30 -38.97
C PHE A 626 -13.04 7.04 -39.18
N ALA A 627 -13.29 6.02 -38.37
CA ALA A 627 -12.70 4.70 -38.51
C ALA A 627 -13.68 3.77 -39.21
N CYS A 628 -13.56 3.71 -40.54
CA CYS A 628 -14.42 2.89 -41.38
C CYS A 628 -14.23 1.40 -41.04
N THR A 629 -15.31 0.74 -40.65
CA THR A 629 -15.30 -0.68 -40.31
C THR A 629 -16.59 -1.38 -40.71
N SER A 630 -16.48 -2.64 -41.11
CA SER A 630 -17.64 -3.54 -41.27
C SER A 630 -17.85 -4.44 -40.04
N SER A 631 -16.96 -4.36 -39.05
CA SER A 631 -17.05 -5.11 -37.80
C SER A 631 -18.07 -4.47 -36.85
N PRO A 632 -18.61 -5.22 -35.88
CA PRO A 632 -19.44 -4.62 -34.84
C PRO A 632 -18.70 -3.48 -34.12
N PHE A 633 -19.44 -2.45 -33.73
CA PHE A 633 -18.90 -1.33 -32.96
C PHE A 633 -18.12 -1.83 -31.72
N SER A 634 -16.95 -1.28 -31.45
CA SER A 634 -16.18 -1.53 -30.23
C SER A 634 -15.83 -0.20 -29.56
N LYS A 635 -16.40 0.02 -28.36
CA LYS A 635 -16.10 1.19 -27.53
C LYS A 635 -14.60 1.27 -27.21
N ALA A 636 -14.00 0.15 -26.78
CA ALA A 636 -12.60 0.08 -26.41
C ALA A 636 -11.67 0.51 -27.57
N ARG A 637 -11.91 0.00 -28.79
CA ARG A 637 -11.14 0.38 -29.98
C ARG A 637 -11.30 1.85 -30.32
N ALA A 638 -12.54 2.37 -30.28
CA ALA A 638 -12.82 3.78 -30.54
C ALA A 638 -12.03 4.72 -29.60
N LEU A 639 -11.98 4.38 -28.31
CA LEU A 639 -11.25 5.15 -27.31
C LEU A 639 -9.72 5.09 -27.51
N ASN A 640 -9.19 3.91 -27.87
CA ASN A 640 -7.76 3.73 -28.10
C ASN A 640 -7.24 4.41 -29.38
N ILE A 641 -8.05 4.47 -30.44
CA ILE A 641 -7.73 5.16 -31.71
C ILE A 641 -7.35 6.64 -31.48
N ALA A 642 -7.96 7.29 -30.48
CA ALA A 642 -7.71 8.69 -30.18
C ALA A 642 -6.42 8.96 -29.41
N LEU A 643 -5.78 7.95 -28.80
CA LEU A 643 -4.62 8.14 -27.91
C LEU A 643 -3.45 8.91 -28.55
N PRO A 644 -3.07 8.70 -29.83
CA PRO A 644 -2.04 9.52 -30.49
C PRO A 644 -2.33 11.02 -30.56
N PHE A 645 -3.60 11.40 -30.43
CA PHE A 645 -4.05 12.77 -30.53
C PHE A 645 -4.22 13.45 -29.17
N VAL A 646 -3.95 12.75 -28.06
CA VAL A 646 -3.96 13.30 -26.71
C VAL A 646 -2.58 13.89 -26.37
N HIS A 647 -2.56 15.18 -26.05
CA HIS A 647 -1.34 15.91 -25.65
C HIS A 647 -1.45 16.50 -24.25
N THR A 648 -2.55 16.25 -23.55
CA THR A 648 -2.79 16.75 -22.19
C THR A 648 -2.43 15.71 -21.13
N ARG A 649 -2.10 16.15 -19.91
CA ARG A 649 -1.77 15.28 -18.76
C ARG A 649 -2.89 14.32 -18.37
N TYR A 650 -4.14 14.72 -18.61
CA TYR A 650 -5.30 13.87 -18.39
C TYR A 650 -6.13 13.72 -19.66
N LEU A 651 -6.81 12.59 -19.76
CA LEU A 651 -7.87 12.34 -20.72
C LEU A 651 -9.14 11.93 -19.99
N LEU A 652 -10.30 12.29 -20.55
CA LEU A 652 -11.60 11.81 -20.12
C LEU A 652 -12.21 10.99 -21.25
N TRP A 653 -12.50 9.72 -21.00
CA TRP A 653 -13.42 8.95 -21.84
C TRP A 653 -14.85 9.27 -21.43
N LEU A 654 -15.67 9.69 -22.40
CA LEU A 654 -17.03 10.15 -22.16
C LEU A 654 -18.00 9.55 -23.17
N ASP A 655 -19.07 8.91 -22.67
CA ASP A 655 -20.15 8.40 -23.52
C ASP A 655 -20.90 9.55 -24.22
N ALA A 656 -21.32 9.31 -25.46
CA ALA A 656 -21.82 10.35 -26.37
C ALA A 656 -23.20 10.95 -26.00
N ASP A 657 -23.81 10.49 -24.94
CA ASP A 657 -25.17 10.80 -24.46
C ASP A 657 -25.20 11.30 -23.01
N LEU A 658 -24.04 11.63 -22.42
CA LEU A 658 -23.92 12.15 -21.07
C LEU A 658 -23.69 13.68 -21.05
N LEU A 659 -24.57 14.39 -20.34
CA LEU A 659 -24.44 15.80 -20.06
C LEU A 659 -23.74 16.01 -18.70
N LEU A 660 -22.79 16.95 -18.69
CA LEU A 660 -21.97 17.29 -17.52
C LEU A 660 -22.46 18.62 -16.91
N PRO A 661 -22.48 18.77 -15.57
CA PRO A 661 -22.72 20.06 -14.94
C PRO A 661 -21.56 21.02 -15.21
N GLN A 662 -21.79 22.31 -14.98
CA GLN A 662 -20.71 23.30 -15.05
C GLN A 662 -19.56 22.90 -14.10
N ASP A 663 -18.32 23.15 -14.53
CA ASP A 663 -17.09 22.89 -13.77
C ASP A 663 -16.79 21.42 -13.45
N PHE A 664 -17.58 20.47 -13.98
CA PHE A 664 -17.38 19.04 -13.74
C PHE A 664 -15.96 18.59 -14.04
N ILE A 665 -15.41 19.02 -15.17
CA ILE A 665 -14.05 18.65 -15.62
C ILE A 665 -13.00 19.22 -14.68
N ARG A 666 -13.15 20.48 -14.26
CA ARG A 666 -12.24 21.14 -13.33
C ARG A 666 -12.19 20.41 -11.99
N LEU A 667 -13.37 20.11 -11.43
CA LEU A 667 -13.49 19.46 -10.13
C LEU A 667 -12.96 18.02 -10.19
N ALA A 668 -13.24 17.29 -11.27
CA ALA A 668 -12.71 15.96 -11.50
C ALA A 668 -11.17 15.96 -11.59
N TRP A 669 -10.60 16.90 -12.36
CA TRP A 669 -9.16 17.04 -12.51
C TRP A 669 -8.47 17.43 -11.20
N GLN A 670 -8.99 18.44 -10.50
CA GLN A 670 -8.48 18.86 -9.18
C GLN A 670 -8.51 17.72 -8.16
N GLU A 671 -9.57 16.92 -8.17
CA GLU A 671 -9.67 15.76 -7.30
C GLU A 671 -8.66 14.68 -7.66
N CYS A 672 -8.44 14.43 -8.96
CA CYS A 672 -7.46 13.47 -9.44
C CYS A 672 -6.03 13.88 -9.02
N GLU A 673 -5.69 15.17 -9.15
CA GLU A 673 -4.41 15.76 -8.71
C GLU A 673 -4.25 15.69 -7.18
N ALA A 674 -5.23 16.20 -6.42
CA ALA A 674 -5.18 16.25 -4.96
C ALA A 674 -5.06 14.86 -4.32
N ARG A 675 -5.61 13.83 -4.96
CA ARG A 675 -5.58 12.44 -4.49
C ARG A 675 -4.51 11.59 -5.20
N GLN A 676 -3.73 12.18 -6.09
CA GLN A 676 -2.68 11.52 -6.88
C GLN A 676 -3.17 10.24 -7.59
N LEU A 677 -4.35 10.31 -8.22
CA LEU A 677 -4.96 9.17 -8.89
C LEU A 677 -4.49 9.05 -10.34
N ASP A 678 -4.28 7.81 -10.79
CA ASP A 678 -4.08 7.47 -12.20
C ASP A 678 -5.42 7.32 -12.95
N CYS A 679 -6.49 6.96 -12.23
CA CYS A 679 -7.85 6.83 -12.77
C CYS A 679 -8.92 7.26 -11.76
N LEU A 680 -9.91 8.02 -12.21
CA LEU A 680 -11.03 8.49 -11.41
C LEU A 680 -12.35 8.25 -12.16
N ILE A 681 -13.32 7.63 -11.49
CA ILE A 681 -14.74 7.71 -11.87
C ILE A 681 -15.29 9.02 -11.27
N PRO A 682 -15.45 10.09 -12.05
CA PRO A 682 -15.58 11.43 -11.52
C PRO A 682 -17.02 11.83 -11.24
N TRP A 683 -17.97 10.91 -11.09
CA TRP A 683 -19.38 11.21 -10.88
C TRP A 683 -19.99 10.35 -9.76
N SER A 684 -21.00 10.88 -9.07
CA SER A 684 -21.65 10.19 -7.94
C SER A 684 -22.99 9.55 -8.31
N THR A 685 -23.71 10.15 -9.27
CA THR A 685 -25.00 9.64 -9.77
C THR A 685 -25.16 9.96 -11.25
N ILE A 686 -25.73 9.05 -12.04
CA ILE A 686 -26.24 9.33 -13.40
C ILE A 686 -27.76 9.35 -13.35
N ASN A 687 -28.34 10.49 -13.71
CA ASN A 687 -29.77 10.72 -13.82
C ASN A 687 -30.23 10.41 -15.25
N PHE A 688 -30.95 9.30 -15.44
CA PHE A 688 -31.48 8.92 -16.74
C PHE A 688 -32.76 9.70 -17.01
N LEU A 689 -32.75 10.51 -18.06
CA LEU A 689 -33.90 11.33 -18.45
C LEU A 689 -34.91 10.52 -19.25
N GLY A 690 -36.20 10.86 -19.15
CA GLY A 690 -37.22 10.29 -20.03
C GLY A 690 -37.06 10.75 -21.47
N GLU A 691 -37.72 10.07 -22.41
CA GLU A 691 -37.66 10.41 -23.85
C GLU A 691 -38.10 11.86 -24.12
N GLU A 692 -39.26 12.26 -23.60
CA GLU A 692 -39.80 13.61 -23.78
C GLU A 692 -38.88 14.69 -23.20
N GLU A 693 -38.40 14.51 -21.96
CA GLU A 693 -37.49 15.47 -21.32
C GLU A 693 -36.13 15.53 -22.04
N SER A 694 -35.66 14.41 -22.60
CA SER A 694 -34.42 14.38 -23.40
C SER A 694 -34.58 15.21 -24.68
N LEU A 695 -35.72 15.10 -25.36
CA LEU A 695 -36.01 15.92 -26.55
C LEU A 695 -36.08 17.41 -26.21
N GLN A 696 -36.70 17.78 -25.08
CA GLN A 696 -36.76 19.17 -24.61
C GLN A 696 -35.37 19.72 -24.28
N VAL A 697 -34.51 18.92 -23.64
CA VAL A 697 -33.11 19.29 -23.34
C VAL A 697 -32.29 19.44 -24.63
N GLN A 698 -32.42 18.50 -25.57
CA GLN A 698 -31.75 18.57 -26.87
C GLN A 698 -32.18 19.79 -27.71
N ALA A 699 -33.42 20.23 -27.55
CA ALA A 699 -33.96 21.44 -28.18
C ALA A 699 -33.67 22.73 -27.40
N GLU A 700 -32.86 22.68 -26.32
CA GLU A 700 -32.55 23.80 -25.42
C GLU A 700 -33.79 24.45 -24.77
N GLN A 701 -34.92 23.76 -24.74
CA GLN A 701 -36.18 24.22 -24.14
C GLN A 701 -36.21 24.02 -22.63
N ARG A 702 -35.36 23.12 -22.12
CA ARG A 702 -35.27 22.76 -20.71
C ARG A 702 -33.84 22.47 -20.31
N ARG A 703 -33.49 22.76 -19.07
CA ARG A 703 -32.19 22.42 -18.50
C ARG A 703 -32.21 21.02 -17.88
N PRO A 704 -31.14 20.23 -18.01
CA PRO A 704 -31.13 18.86 -17.51
C PRO A 704 -31.33 18.78 -15.99
N GLU A 705 -30.83 19.75 -15.22
CA GLU A 705 -30.97 19.79 -13.75
C GLU A 705 -32.42 19.98 -13.26
N THR A 706 -33.34 20.44 -14.12
CA THR A 706 -34.77 20.61 -13.77
C THR A 706 -35.64 19.43 -14.21
N CYS A 707 -35.05 18.44 -14.87
CA CYS A 707 -35.74 17.23 -15.33
C CYS A 707 -35.90 16.21 -14.19
N SER A 708 -36.93 15.37 -14.29
CA SER A 708 -37.19 14.33 -13.30
C SER A 708 -36.66 12.98 -13.80
N PRO A 709 -35.58 12.42 -13.21
CA PRO A 709 -34.99 11.20 -13.71
C PRO A 709 -35.97 10.03 -13.60
N VAL A 710 -36.07 9.23 -14.67
CA VAL A 710 -36.85 7.98 -14.68
C VAL A 710 -36.09 6.83 -14.03
N PHE A 711 -34.76 6.94 -13.97
CA PHE A 711 -33.87 6.01 -13.27
C PHE A 711 -32.63 6.76 -12.77
N GLN A 712 -32.10 6.34 -11.63
CA GLN A 712 -30.86 6.89 -11.07
C GLN A 712 -29.86 5.78 -10.84
N GLN A 713 -28.73 5.85 -11.53
CA GLN A 713 -27.59 4.98 -11.28
C GLN A 713 -26.68 5.66 -10.26
N ARG A 714 -26.62 5.12 -9.04
CA ARG A 714 -25.80 5.67 -7.94
C ARG A 714 -24.37 5.12 -7.98
N SER A 715 -23.50 5.71 -7.15
CA SER A 715 -22.07 5.38 -7.06
C SER A 715 -21.82 3.88 -6.86
N GLY A 716 -20.82 3.37 -7.58
CA GLY A 716 -20.43 1.94 -7.59
C GLY A 716 -20.39 1.33 -9.00
N ALA A 717 -21.09 1.91 -9.97
CA ALA A 717 -20.93 1.54 -11.37
C ALA A 717 -19.71 2.23 -12.00
N GLN A 718 -19.08 1.54 -12.95
CA GLN A 718 -17.85 1.97 -13.64
C GLN A 718 -18.22 2.31 -15.08
N GLY A 719 -17.65 3.39 -15.64
CA GLY A 719 -17.95 3.85 -17.01
C GLY A 719 -18.70 5.18 -17.06
N GLY A 720 -19.30 5.46 -18.23
CA GLY A 720 -19.97 6.72 -18.53
C GLY A 720 -18.99 7.87 -18.74
N ALA A 721 -18.37 8.33 -17.66
CA ALA A 721 -17.24 9.25 -17.68
C ALA A 721 -16.10 8.65 -16.85
N VAL A 722 -14.90 8.56 -17.44
CA VAL A 722 -13.70 8.00 -16.80
C VAL A 722 -12.52 8.91 -17.06
N LEU A 723 -11.98 9.52 -16.00
CA LEU A 723 -10.81 10.39 -16.09
C LEU A 723 -9.56 9.56 -15.83
N ALA A 724 -8.55 9.64 -16.68
CA ALA A 724 -7.30 8.90 -16.52
C ALA A 724 -6.08 9.78 -16.83
N ARG A 725 -4.94 9.48 -16.17
CA ARG A 725 -3.67 10.14 -16.45
C ARG A 725 -3.10 9.60 -17.76
N THR A 726 -2.74 10.48 -18.68
CA THR A 726 -2.36 10.09 -20.05
C THR A 726 -1.09 9.23 -20.08
N ASP A 727 -0.07 9.56 -19.28
CA ASP A 727 1.15 8.76 -19.19
C ASP A 727 0.88 7.34 -18.66
N PHE A 728 -0.06 7.18 -17.74
CA PHE A 728 -0.47 5.87 -17.22
C PHE A 728 -1.10 5.02 -18.32
N VAL A 729 -2.02 5.62 -19.10
CA VAL A 729 -2.69 4.96 -20.23
C VAL A 729 -1.69 4.56 -21.31
N LEU A 730 -0.72 5.42 -21.65
CA LEU A 730 0.30 5.12 -22.66
C LEU A 730 1.29 4.03 -22.19
N ARG A 731 1.67 4.04 -20.90
CA ARG A 731 2.60 3.07 -20.32
C ARG A 731 2.00 1.67 -20.21
N HIS A 732 0.74 1.57 -19.79
CA HIS A 732 0.08 0.28 -19.52
C HIS A 732 -0.88 -0.15 -20.63
N GLY A 733 -1.03 0.65 -21.69
CA GLY A 733 -2.01 0.44 -22.76
C GLY A 733 -3.42 0.87 -22.33
N GLY A 734 -4.25 1.26 -23.29
CA GLY A 734 -5.64 1.66 -23.04
C GLY A 734 -6.59 0.51 -22.70
N MET A 735 -7.85 0.62 -23.15
CA MET A 735 -8.87 -0.42 -22.92
C MET A 735 -8.57 -1.69 -23.73
N ASP A 736 -9.00 -2.85 -23.23
CA ASP A 736 -8.81 -4.13 -23.93
C ASP A 736 -9.77 -4.20 -25.13
N GLU A 737 -9.22 -4.26 -26.35
CA GLU A 737 -10.02 -4.26 -27.59
C GLU A 737 -10.65 -5.61 -27.92
N THR A 738 -10.37 -6.65 -27.11
CA THR A 738 -11.09 -7.93 -27.24
C THR A 738 -12.56 -7.82 -26.83
N PHE A 739 -12.95 -6.72 -26.19
CA PHE A 739 -14.34 -6.39 -25.91
C PHE A 739 -15.04 -5.86 -27.17
N VAL A 740 -16.14 -6.49 -27.53
CA VAL A 740 -16.95 -6.17 -28.72
C VAL A 740 -18.31 -5.63 -28.31
N GLY A 741 -18.79 -4.58 -28.96
CA GLY A 741 -20.03 -3.90 -28.58
C GLY A 741 -19.86 -3.09 -27.30
N TRP A 742 -20.76 -3.36 -26.34
CA TRP A 742 -20.80 -2.79 -25.00
C TRP A 742 -20.96 -3.88 -23.93
N GLY A 743 -20.47 -3.63 -22.73
CA GLY A 743 -20.61 -4.50 -21.55
C GLY A 743 -19.27 -5.05 -21.06
N GLY A 744 -18.92 -4.74 -19.80
CA GLY A 744 -17.75 -5.27 -19.09
C GLY A 744 -16.41 -4.57 -19.34
N GLU A 745 -16.27 -3.79 -20.42
CA GLU A 745 -15.06 -3.08 -20.83
C GLU A 745 -14.64 -1.98 -19.84
N ASP A 746 -15.60 -1.17 -19.38
CA ASP A 746 -15.35 -0.13 -18.36
C ASP A 746 -14.92 -0.76 -17.03
N ASN A 747 -15.49 -1.91 -16.70
CA ASN A 747 -15.13 -2.66 -15.50
C ASN A 747 -13.73 -3.28 -15.61
N ALA A 748 -13.37 -3.76 -16.79
CA ALA A 748 -12.06 -4.32 -17.08
C ALA A 748 -10.98 -3.24 -17.00
N TRP A 749 -11.24 -2.05 -17.57
CA TRP A 749 -10.36 -0.90 -17.43
C TRP A 749 -10.17 -0.51 -15.96
N PHE A 750 -11.27 -0.32 -15.21
CA PHE A 750 -11.17 0.10 -13.82
C PHE A 750 -10.38 -0.92 -12.98
N HIS A 751 -10.60 -2.22 -13.19
CA HIS A 751 -9.80 -3.28 -12.56
C HIS A 751 -8.32 -3.19 -12.94
N LYS A 752 -8.00 -3.04 -14.24
CA LYS A 752 -6.63 -2.84 -14.73
C LYS A 752 -5.97 -1.63 -14.06
N ALA A 753 -6.67 -0.51 -14.00
CA ALA A 753 -6.19 0.71 -13.37
C ALA A 753 -5.98 0.54 -11.86
N SER A 754 -6.85 -0.20 -11.17
CA SER A 754 -6.68 -0.53 -9.74
C SER A 754 -5.53 -1.50 -9.46
N VAL A 755 -5.19 -2.38 -10.41
CA VAL A 755 -4.11 -3.36 -10.25
C VAL A 755 -2.73 -2.80 -10.63
N LEU A 756 -2.68 -1.94 -11.64
CA LEU A 756 -1.43 -1.37 -12.17
C LEU A 756 -1.10 0.03 -11.62
N GLY A 757 -2.06 0.72 -11.00
CA GLY A 757 -1.89 2.07 -10.48
C GLY A 757 -2.90 2.40 -9.38
N THR A 758 -3.28 3.66 -9.28
CA THR A 758 -4.21 4.16 -8.26
C THR A 758 -5.52 4.59 -8.90
N ALA A 759 -6.60 3.83 -8.68
CA ALA A 759 -7.92 4.11 -9.22
C ALA A 759 -8.98 4.26 -8.12
N ALA A 760 -9.89 5.21 -8.27
CA ALA A 760 -10.96 5.41 -7.30
C ALA A 760 -12.24 6.03 -7.89
N PHE A 761 -13.30 6.05 -7.09
CA PHE A 761 -14.51 6.83 -7.34
C PHE A 761 -14.37 8.23 -6.72
N THR A 762 -15.14 9.19 -7.24
CA THR A 762 -15.25 10.53 -6.66
C THR A 762 -15.70 10.48 -5.19
N ARG A 763 -15.12 11.33 -4.36
CA ARG A 763 -15.58 11.57 -2.98
C ARG A 763 -16.71 12.59 -2.92
N ASP A 764 -16.89 13.35 -4.00
CA ASP A 764 -17.95 14.34 -4.12
C ASP A 764 -19.28 13.66 -4.44
N THR A 765 -20.13 13.52 -3.42
CA THR A 765 -21.45 12.89 -3.54
C THR A 765 -22.46 13.76 -4.29
N GLY A 766 -22.15 15.03 -4.53
CA GLY A 766 -23.01 16.02 -5.19
C GLY A 766 -22.72 16.24 -6.68
N ARG A 767 -22.03 15.31 -7.35
CA ARG A 767 -21.59 15.46 -8.74
C ARG A 767 -22.39 14.57 -9.71
N PRO A 768 -23.59 15.00 -10.14
CA PRO A 768 -24.44 14.21 -11.03
C PRO A 768 -24.01 14.33 -12.50
N LEU A 769 -24.42 13.36 -13.30
CA LEU A 769 -24.49 13.42 -14.76
C LEU A 769 -25.94 13.24 -15.20
N TRP A 770 -26.27 13.63 -16.43
CA TRP A 770 -27.57 13.34 -17.02
C TRP A 770 -27.42 12.53 -18.31
N HIS A 771 -28.06 11.37 -18.35
CA HIS A 771 -28.06 10.50 -19.52
C HIS A 771 -29.28 10.80 -20.38
N LEU A 772 -29.05 11.22 -21.63
CA LEU A 772 -30.09 11.45 -22.62
C LEU A 772 -30.69 10.12 -23.08
N TYR A 773 -32.01 10.09 -23.23
CA TYR A 773 -32.73 8.90 -23.61
C TYR A 773 -32.26 8.36 -24.97
N HIS A 774 -31.99 7.06 -25.00
CA HIS A 774 -31.94 6.27 -26.21
C HIS A 774 -32.38 4.83 -25.91
N PRO A 775 -32.98 4.11 -26.89
CA PRO A 775 -33.37 2.73 -26.69
C PRO A 775 -32.15 1.85 -26.38
N LEU A 776 -32.37 0.76 -25.65
CA LEU A 776 -31.34 -0.22 -25.26
C LEU A 776 -30.26 0.28 -24.29
N SER A 777 -30.40 1.48 -23.69
CA SER A 777 -29.55 1.82 -22.53
C SER A 777 -30.00 1.05 -21.28
N ALA A 778 -29.04 0.63 -20.45
CA ALA A 778 -29.28 -0.22 -19.28
C ALA A 778 -30.30 0.39 -18.30
N GLY A 779 -30.31 1.72 -18.13
CA GLY A 779 -31.25 2.42 -17.25
C GLY A 779 -32.72 2.37 -17.68
N TYR A 780 -33.01 2.00 -18.93
CA TYR A 780 -34.39 1.90 -19.47
C TYR A 780 -34.86 0.44 -19.68
N CYS A 781 -33.94 -0.54 -19.65
CA CYS A 781 -34.20 -1.94 -19.96
C CYS A 781 -34.54 -2.75 -18.70
N ARG A 782 -35.80 -3.16 -18.53
CA ARG A 782 -36.25 -3.88 -17.31
C ARG A 782 -36.04 -5.40 -17.38
N GLN A 783 -35.87 -5.97 -18.57
CA GLN A 783 -35.71 -7.41 -18.78
C GLN A 783 -34.37 -7.75 -19.45
N GLN A 784 -33.33 -6.94 -19.17
CA GLN A 784 -31.98 -7.15 -19.70
C GLN A 784 -31.93 -7.13 -21.25
N GLU A 785 -32.84 -6.41 -21.90
CA GLU A 785 -32.89 -6.32 -23.37
C GLU A 785 -31.58 -5.77 -23.96
N HIS A 786 -30.90 -4.87 -23.23
CA HIS A 786 -29.58 -4.36 -23.58
C HIS A 786 -28.47 -5.43 -23.58
N ILE A 787 -28.60 -6.48 -22.77
CA ILE A 787 -27.68 -7.63 -22.76
C ILE A 787 -27.94 -8.49 -23.99
N ALA A 788 -29.21 -8.81 -24.26
CA ALA A 788 -29.61 -9.61 -25.41
C ALA A 788 -29.27 -8.92 -26.76
N ALA A 789 -29.26 -7.59 -26.78
CA ALA A 789 -28.91 -6.81 -27.97
C ALA A 789 -27.42 -6.85 -28.34
N ASN A 790 -26.52 -7.27 -27.43
CA ASN A 790 -25.12 -7.53 -27.78
C ASN A 790 -24.84 -9.05 -27.80
N PRO A 791 -24.71 -9.68 -28.98
CA PRO A 791 -24.44 -11.12 -29.08
C PRO A 791 -23.10 -11.54 -28.44
N HIS A 792 -22.18 -10.59 -28.20
CA HIS A 792 -20.88 -10.84 -27.58
C HIS A 792 -20.87 -10.61 -26.06
N TYR A 793 -21.99 -10.21 -25.44
CA TYR A 793 -22.01 -9.82 -24.03
C TYR A 793 -21.49 -10.92 -23.08
N ALA A 794 -21.85 -12.18 -23.31
CA ALA A 794 -21.38 -13.31 -22.51
C ALA A 794 -19.86 -13.51 -22.63
N GLN A 795 -19.30 -13.35 -23.83
CA GLN A 795 -17.85 -13.42 -24.08
C GLN A 795 -17.13 -12.27 -23.38
N ASN A 796 -17.68 -11.06 -23.44
CA ASN A 796 -17.14 -9.91 -22.72
C ASN A 796 -17.13 -10.13 -21.20
N VAL A 797 -18.20 -10.70 -20.63
CA VAL A 797 -18.24 -11.05 -19.20
C VAL A 797 -17.19 -12.10 -18.84
N GLN A 798 -17.00 -13.12 -19.68
CA GLN A 798 -15.94 -14.11 -19.48
C GLN A 798 -14.54 -13.47 -19.56
N ARG A 799 -14.33 -12.55 -20.51
CA ARG A 799 -13.07 -11.80 -20.62
C ARG A 799 -12.82 -10.94 -19.37
N LEU A 800 -13.83 -10.23 -18.89
CA LEU A 800 -13.76 -9.48 -17.64
C LEU A 800 -13.40 -10.39 -16.45
N GLN A 801 -14.01 -11.58 -16.35
CA GLN A 801 -13.67 -12.55 -15.30
C GLN A 801 -12.21 -12.99 -15.38
N GLN A 802 -11.69 -13.27 -16.58
CA GLN A 802 -10.27 -13.60 -16.78
C GLN A 802 -9.35 -12.49 -16.27
N LEU A 803 -9.61 -11.23 -16.64
CA LEU A 803 -8.82 -10.09 -16.16
C LEU A 803 -8.91 -9.97 -14.63
N ARG A 804 -10.09 -10.19 -14.07
CA ARG A 804 -10.33 -10.14 -12.62
C ARG A 804 -9.67 -11.26 -11.83
N THR A 805 -9.22 -12.35 -12.45
CA THR A 805 -8.46 -13.40 -11.73
C THR A 805 -7.05 -12.95 -11.34
N VAL A 806 -6.53 -11.88 -11.95
CA VAL A 806 -5.17 -11.39 -11.72
C VAL A 806 -5.20 -10.10 -10.92
N HIS A 807 -4.66 -10.13 -9.71
CA HIS A 807 -4.71 -9.02 -8.74
C HIS A 807 -3.33 -8.43 -8.39
N HIS A 808 -2.26 -8.87 -9.06
CA HIS A 808 -0.90 -8.38 -8.84
C HIS A 808 -0.36 -7.74 -10.12
N GLY A 809 0.19 -6.53 -10.02
CA GLY A 809 0.57 -5.74 -11.21
C GLY A 809 1.61 -6.40 -12.12
N THR A 810 2.57 -7.13 -11.55
CA THR A 810 3.57 -7.88 -12.32
C THR A 810 2.94 -9.04 -13.09
N ALA A 811 2.09 -9.84 -12.44
CA ALA A 811 1.35 -10.91 -13.09
C ALA A 811 0.37 -10.36 -14.13
N PHE A 812 -0.30 -9.24 -13.85
CA PHE A 812 -1.24 -8.61 -14.78
C PHE A 812 -0.53 -8.18 -16.05
N SER A 813 0.63 -7.53 -15.94
CA SER A 813 1.42 -7.09 -17.09
C SER A 813 2.01 -8.27 -17.91
N GLN A 814 2.19 -9.44 -17.30
CA GLN A 814 2.63 -10.65 -18.00
C GLN A 814 1.49 -11.34 -18.78
N HIS A 815 0.31 -11.42 -18.17
CA HIS A 815 -0.87 -12.07 -18.80
C HIS A 815 -1.57 -11.17 -19.80
N PHE A 816 -1.55 -9.86 -19.56
CA PHE A 816 -2.21 -8.83 -20.37
C PHE A 816 -1.21 -7.69 -20.67
N PRO A 817 -0.18 -7.96 -21.49
CA PRO A 817 0.84 -6.98 -21.81
C PRO A 817 0.26 -5.78 -22.59
N PRO A 818 0.80 -4.56 -22.39
CA PRO A 818 0.46 -3.41 -23.21
C PRO A 818 0.74 -3.68 -24.70
N PRO A 819 -0.06 -3.11 -25.62
CA PRO A 819 0.21 -3.22 -27.05
C PRO A 819 1.47 -2.44 -27.41
N ALA A 820 2.26 -2.98 -28.35
CA ALA A 820 3.46 -2.32 -28.87
C ALA A 820 3.16 -1.21 -29.89
N LYS A 821 1.92 -1.14 -30.38
CA LYS A 821 1.47 -0.30 -31.49
C LYS A 821 0.12 0.31 -31.14
N TYR A 822 -0.15 1.50 -31.68
CA TYR A 822 -1.44 2.14 -31.56
C TYR A 822 -2.49 1.47 -32.44
N SER A 823 -3.74 1.60 -32.02
CA SER A 823 -4.90 1.11 -32.74
C SER A 823 -5.15 1.97 -33.98
N ALA A 824 -5.17 1.33 -35.14
CA ALA A 824 -5.39 2.00 -36.41
C ALA A 824 -6.87 2.39 -36.61
N PRO A 825 -7.18 3.59 -37.11
CA PRO A 825 -8.53 4.00 -37.48
C PRO A 825 -8.99 3.44 -38.84
N TRP A 826 -8.54 2.24 -39.19
CA TRP A 826 -8.95 1.51 -40.38
C TRP A 826 -8.81 0.02 -40.11
N ASP A 827 -9.54 -0.79 -40.87
CA ASP A 827 -9.44 -2.24 -40.78
C ASP A 827 -8.34 -2.76 -41.73
N GLY A 828 -7.61 -3.79 -41.30
CA GLY A 828 -6.54 -4.39 -42.08
C GLY A 828 -5.32 -3.47 -42.27
N SER A 829 -4.67 -3.59 -43.42
CA SER A 829 -3.48 -2.80 -43.78
C SER A 829 -3.83 -1.75 -44.83
N VAL A 830 -3.41 -0.50 -44.59
CA VAL A 830 -3.50 0.61 -45.54
C VAL A 830 -2.12 0.86 -46.14
N THR A 831 -2.06 1.04 -47.45
CA THR A 831 -0.83 1.49 -48.12
C THR A 831 -0.90 2.99 -48.37
N MET A 832 0.17 3.71 -48.04
CA MET A 832 0.27 5.16 -48.21
C MET A 832 1.56 5.54 -48.93
N VAL A 833 1.47 6.49 -49.84
CA VAL A 833 2.65 7.09 -50.48
C VAL A 833 3.25 8.15 -49.55
N CYS A 834 4.51 7.97 -49.16
CA CYS A 834 5.30 8.96 -48.44
C CYS A 834 6.59 9.23 -49.24
N PRO A 835 6.76 10.44 -49.80
CA PRO A 835 7.97 10.82 -50.52
C PRO A 835 9.23 10.66 -49.67
N VAL A 836 10.39 10.45 -50.33
CA VAL A 836 11.66 10.14 -49.66
C VAL A 836 12.11 11.27 -48.73
N GLU A 837 11.79 12.52 -49.08
CA GLU A 837 12.02 13.71 -48.26
C GLU A 837 11.30 13.68 -46.89
N HIS A 838 10.32 12.79 -46.72
CA HIS A 838 9.58 12.58 -45.47
C HIS A 838 9.95 11.24 -44.79
N SER A 839 11.19 10.76 -44.94
CA SER A 839 11.62 9.48 -44.37
C SER A 839 11.46 9.37 -42.84
N VAL A 840 11.62 10.47 -42.11
CA VAL A 840 11.41 10.51 -40.64
C VAL A 840 9.95 10.26 -40.28
N LEU A 841 9.02 10.88 -41.02
CA LEU A 841 7.58 10.65 -40.88
C LEU A 841 7.24 9.18 -41.16
N ALA A 842 7.79 8.60 -42.22
CA ALA A 842 7.59 7.19 -42.55
C ALA A 842 8.05 6.25 -41.42
N GLN A 843 9.20 6.53 -40.81
CA GLN A 843 9.72 5.78 -39.66
C GLN A 843 8.81 5.89 -38.43
N GLN A 844 8.32 7.09 -38.11
CA GLN A 844 7.39 7.29 -36.99
C GLN A 844 6.05 6.59 -37.21
N LEU A 845 5.47 6.70 -38.40
CA LEU A 845 4.23 6.03 -38.75
C LEU A 845 4.35 4.51 -38.62
N HIS A 846 5.47 3.93 -39.07
CA HIS A 846 5.75 2.51 -38.90
C HIS A 846 5.99 2.14 -37.42
N ALA A 847 6.67 3.00 -36.65
CA ALA A 847 6.82 2.81 -35.22
C ALA A 847 5.48 2.80 -34.48
N MET A 848 4.51 3.61 -34.93
CA MET A 848 3.18 3.70 -34.34
C MET A 848 2.24 2.57 -34.75
N TYR A 849 2.19 2.21 -36.03
CA TYR A 849 1.14 1.32 -36.58
C TYR A 849 1.65 -0.01 -37.13
N GLY A 850 2.97 -0.18 -37.32
CA GLY A 850 3.56 -1.41 -37.85
C GLY A 850 2.97 -1.78 -39.22
N GLU A 851 2.61 -3.06 -39.39
CA GLU A 851 2.04 -3.60 -40.64
C GLU A 851 0.64 -3.07 -40.98
N ALA A 852 -0.05 -2.41 -40.03
CA ALA A 852 -1.34 -1.79 -40.32
C ALA A 852 -1.20 -0.57 -41.27
N LEU A 853 0.01 0.01 -41.38
CA LEU A 853 0.30 1.10 -42.30
C LEU A 853 1.58 0.81 -43.09
N ARG A 854 1.42 0.37 -44.33
CA ARG A 854 2.52 0.18 -45.27
C ARG A 854 2.85 1.51 -45.96
N VAL A 855 4.08 1.97 -45.80
CA VAL A 855 4.55 3.21 -46.42
C VAL A 855 5.40 2.89 -47.64
N VAL A 856 5.06 3.45 -48.79
CA VAL A 856 5.77 3.29 -50.07
C VAL A 856 6.25 4.64 -50.60
N THR A 857 7.37 4.66 -51.32
CA THR A 857 7.96 5.91 -51.86
C THR A 857 7.42 6.28 -53.24
N GLN A 858 6.79 5.34 -53.94
CA GLN A 858 6.20 5.55 -55.26
C GLN A 858 4.71 5.16 -55.26
N PRO A 859 3.85 5.83 -56.06
CA PRO A 859 2.43 5.49 -56.13
C PRO A 859 2.18 4.07 -56.63
N GLU A 860 1.38 3.31 -55.88
CA GLU A 860 0.83 2.00 -56.26
C GLU A 860 -0.70 2.12 -56.45
N GLN A 861 -1.33 1.18 -57.16
CA GLN A 861 -2.72 1.25 -57.64
C GLN A 861 -3.80 1.45 -56.55
N LEU A 862 -3.48 1.21 -55.28
CA LEU A 862 -4.38 1.35 -54.12
C LEU A 862 -3.78 2.21 -52.99
N ALA A 863 -2.65 2.87 -53.22
CA ALA A 863 -1.98 3.66 -52.19
C ALA A 863 -2.66 5.03 -52.01
N ILE A 864 -2.86 5.45 -50.76
CA ILE A 864 -3.37 6.78 -50.41
C ILE A 864 -2.20 7.77 -50.49
N SER A 865 -2.37 8.88 -51.21
CA SER A 865 -1.39 9.96 -51.28
C SER A 865 -1.89 11.19 -50.52
N PRO A 866 -1.60 11.32 -49.22
CA PRO A 866 -1.99 12.50 -48.45
C PRO A 866 -1.23 13.74 -48.94
N ALA A 867 -1.88 14.90 -48.90
CA ALA A 867 -1.20 16.17 -49.10
C ALA A 867 -0.37 16.47 -47.84
N LEU A 868 0.95 16.27 -47.93
CA LEU A 868 1.89 16.52 -46.83
C LEU A 868 2.36 17.98 -46.85
N SER A 869 2.48 18.57 -45.66
CA SER A 869 3.11 19.89 -45.48
C SER A 869 4.64 19.79 -45.64
N SER A 870 5.36 20.91 -45.59
CA SER A 870 6.84 20.93 -45.72
C SER A 870 7.53 19.85 -44.87
N PRO A 871 8.60 19.20 -45.34
CA PRO A 871 9.41 18.27 -44.54
C PRO A 871 9.93 18.84 -43.22
N ASP A 872 10.08 20.16 -43.13
CA ASP A 872 10.50 20.88 -41.92
C ASP A 872 9.39 21.01 -40.86
N THR A 873 8.15 20.62 -41.18
CA THR A 873 7.04 20.62 -40.23
C THR A 873 7.30 19.59 -39.13
N ALA A 874 6.97 19.94 -37.88
CA ALA A 874 7.16 19.04 -36.74
C ALA A 874 6.55 17.64 -37.04
N PRO A 875 7.31 16.55 -36.83
CA PRO A 875 6.88 15.21 -37.23
C PRO A 875 5.52 14.79 -36.65
N ASP A 876 5.21 15.16 -35.41
CA ASP A 876 3.93 14.86 -34.75
C ASP A 876 2.73 15.53 -35.44
N ILE A 877 2.93 16.71 -36.06
CA ILE A 877 1.90 17.39 -36.84
C ILE A 877 1.66 16.62 -38.14
N LEU A 878 2.73 16.19 -38.81
CA LEU A 878 2.66 15.43 -40.06
C LEU A 878 1.98 14.06 -39.84
N VAL A 879 2.28 13.36 -38.73
CA VAL A 879 1.60 12.11 -38.35
C VAL A 879 0.08 12.31 -38.26
N LYS A 880 -0.37 13.36 -37.57
CA LYS A 880 -1.81 13.66 -37.43
C LYS A 880 -2.45 14.00 -38.77
N GLN A 881 -1.76 14.77 -39.63
CA GLN A 881 -2.24 15.10 -40.97
C GLN A 881 -2.46 13.84 -41.81
N VAL A 882 -1.50 12.91 -41.77
CA VAL A 882 -1.58 11.61 -42.46
C VAL A 882 -2.79 10.81 -41.99
N ILE A 883 -2.92 10.59 -40.68
CA ILE A 883 -4.01 9.78 -40.12
C ILE A 883 -5.37 10.40 -40.52
N LYS A 884 -5.53 11.72 -40.38
CA LYS A 884 -6.75 12.42 -40.78
C LYS A 884 -7.04 12.30 -42.27
N ALA A 885 -6.01 12.37 -43.12
CA ALA A 885 -6.18 12.22 -44.56
C ALA A 885 -6.66 10.80 -44.92
N ILE A 886 -6.12 9.77 -44.27
CA ILE A 886 -6.58 8.38 -44.44
C ILE A 886 -8.05 8.24 -43.98
N CYS A 887 -8.40 8.73 -42.79
CA CYS A 887 -9.78 8.72 -42.30
C CYS A 887 -10.73 9.46 -43.26
N THR A 888 -10.31 10.61 -43.79
CA THR A 888 -11.10 11.40 -44.76
C THR A 888 -11.29 10.65 -46.07
N HIS A 889 -10.25 9.98 -46.57
CA HIS A 889 -10.33 9.14 -47.76
C HIS A 889 -11.36 8.01 -47.58
N HIS A 890 -11.31 7.31 -46.44
CA HIS A 890 -12.28 6.27 -46.13
C HIS A 890 -13.70 6.82 -45.95
N ALA A 891 -13.87 7.99 -45.32
CA ALA A 891 -15.17 8.65 -45.18
C ALA A 891 -15.79 8.99 -46.55
N GLN A 892 -15.00 9.56 -47.47
CA GLN A 892 -15.44 9.89 -48.82
C GLN A 892 -15.85 8.65 -49.63
N ARG A 893 -15.08 7.55 -49.49
CA ARG A 893 -15.41 6.28 -50.15
C ARG A 893 -16.67 5.65 -49.59
N ALA A 894 -16.82 5.64 -48.27
CA ALA A 894 -18.01 5.14 -47.58
C ALA A 894 -19.28 5.94 -47.93
N ALA A 895 -19.14 7.25 -48.17
CA ALA A 895 -20.23 8.13 -48.58
C ALA A 895 -20.57 8.05 -50.09
N SER A 896 -19.72 7.42 -50.91
CA SER A 896 -19.90 7.34 -52.36
C SER A 896 -20.84 6.17 -52.73
N PRO A 897 -21.94 6.40 -53.48
CA PRO A 897 -22.96 5.38 -53.74
C PRO A 897 -22.56 4.26 -54.75
N THR A 898 -21.29 4.17 -55.18
CA THR A 898 -20.88 3.37 -56.35
C THR A 898 -19.99 2.15 -56.10
N THR A 899 -19.69 1.74 -54.85
CA THR A 899 -18.96 0.47 -54.63
C THR A 899 -19.56 -0.36 -53.50
N GLY A 900 -20.68 -1.03 -53.80
CA GLY A 900 -21.11 -2.19 -53.05
C GLY A 900 -20.36 -3.44 -53.54
N THR A 901 -19.48 -3.97 -52.69
CA THR A 901 -19.09 -5.39 -52.49
C THR A 901 -17.73 -5.40 -51.80
N PHE A 902 -17.69 -5.68 -50.49
CA PHE A 902 -16.48 -6.15 -49.83
C PHE A 902 -16.33 -7.65 -50.14
N PRO A 903 -15.12 -8.18 -50.41
CA PRO A 903 -14.95 -9.60 -50.69
C PRO A 903 -15.10 -10.40 -49.39
N GLU A 904 -16.07 -11.31 -49.35
CA GLU A 904 -16.19 -12.34 -48.31
C GLU A 904 -14.95 -13.25 -48.36
N THR A 905 -14.06 -13.13 -47.37
CA THR A 905 -13.06 -14.17 -47.11
C THR A 905 -13.70 -15.29 -46.30
N SER A 906 -13.91 -16.42 -46.97
CA SER A 906 -14.37 -17.70 -46.46
C SER A 906 -13.50 -18.21 -45.29
N VAL A 907 -14.11 -18.46 -44.13
CA VAL A 907 -13.54 -19.29 -43.07
C VAL A 907 -13.95 -20.74 -43.34
N THR A 908 -13.06 -21.52 -43.96
CA THR A 908 -13.13 -22.98 -43.95
C THR A 908 -12.35 -23.50 -42.74
N GLY A 909 -13.01 -24.34 -41.93
CA GLY A 909 -12.47 -24.85 -40.68
C GLY A 909 -11.36 -25.89 -40.82
N ALA A 910 -10.73 -26.18 -39.68
CA ALA A 910 -10.04 -27.44 -39.44
C ALA A 910 -10.06 -27.75 -37.95
N THR A 911 -10.86 -28.75 -37.61
CA THR A 911 -10.69 -29.62 -36.45
C THR A 911 -9.33 -30.30 -36.49
N ARG A 912 -8.50 -30.09 -35.46
CA ARG A 912 -7.77 -31.12 -34.73
C ARG A 912 -7.09 -30.56 -33.49
#